data_AF-E4ZIA6-F1
#
_entry.id   AF-E4ZIA6-F1
#
_cell.length_a   1.000
_cell.length_b   1.000
_cell.length_c   1.000
_cell.angle_alpha   90.00
_cell.angle_beta   90.00
_cell.angle_gamma   90.00
#
_symmetry.space_group_name_H-M   'P 1'
#
loop_
_entity.id
_entity.type
_entity.pdbx_description
1 polymer ?
#
loop_
_entity_poly.entity_id
_entity_poly.type
_entity_poly.pdbx_seq_one_letter_code
_entity_poly.pdbx_strand_id
1 'polypeptide(L)'
;MAFASLVRPQKLLLRGSSSTQQHGPLPPDIGGLGPVEPDLGDLNASLQALTDIFPDVQPEVFREMLTSFSEESRLQVITETLLKHGHKYVRGRYRMPAEQEEQRETAQKYKYRREDAPKDTRGIPLALEDKFRSVRYIRAATDALYQEFKGLSHSTIKAVLAEYNWSYTQARPTLLELSNRSWRSSITNFIMRRKAPSANDHPLVLWMAADPKTNRPRMPMLVKTDSDELNKELYESLIVPVMELHRKEQLQQDFELAMQWNEEEAEREGEMYDCECCYMPNTLQQMSTCDVDGHYICFRCIRHAISAALYDQGWARNIDTELCTLRCIAPISDGDCKGCIPLSFVRRALLEDKDGEDHFAKLNERFANETLTKSQLPLVHCPFCNYAELDDLALPDANLFSNLRFRLRFFDPICLSSTSVLDLVFQKASQAIFTALILLYCLITVCFRLPILPPIQTALRRIHLKRRGLRFQCLSPTCSRPSCLSCSLPWHDPHICFSSQLTSLRLTLERATTDAVKRTCPQCNLGFVKSEGCNKLVCLCGYSMCYICRQGLKVEGYQHFCGHFRERPGQPCGECNKCDLYRVEDEERVVKRAKERAEAEWWEQQGEGAREGLQNEVGMDGGKIGVLGLKRGTWEGWFEGVLEDVFV
;
A
#
# COMPACT_ATOMS: atom_id res chain seq x y z
N MET A 1 26.76 38.70 46.12
CA MET A 1 27.83 38.80 45.09
C MET A 1 27.57 37.66 44.10
N ALA A 2 26.77 37.80 43.04
CA ALA A 2 26.92 38.66 41.86
C ALA A 2 28.25 38.43 41.12
N PHE A 3 28.31 37.39 40.29
CA PHE A 3 29.07 37.39 39.03
C PHE A 3 28.30 36.60 37.97
N ALA A 4 28.22 37.23 36.80
CA ALA A 4 27.28 36.95 35.73
C ALA A 4 27.86 35.96 34.71
N SER A 5 27.00 35.05 34.25
CA SER A 5 27.25 34.16 33.12
C SER A 5 27.09 34.94 31.81
N LEU A 6 28.17 35.02 31.03
CA LEU A 6 28.17 35.54 29.66
C LEU A 6 27.72 34.44 28.69
N VAL A 7 26.40 34.26 28.59
CA VAL A 7 25.77 33.63 27.41
C VAL A 7 24.81 34.65 26.83
N ARG A 8 25.14 35.23 25.67
CA ARG A 8 24.22 36.10 24.93
C ARG A 8 23.06 35.24 24.40
N PRO A 9 21.81 35.52 24.78
CA PRO A 9 20.66 34.91 24.11
C PRO A 9 20.49 35.53 22.71
N GLN A 10 20.26 34.70 21.70
CA GLN A 10 19.78 35.16 20.41
C GLN A 10 18.39 35.79 20.59
N LYS A 11 18.22 37.03 20.12
CA LYS A 11 16.95 37.75 20.08
C LYS A 11 15.95 36.99 19.21
N LEU A 12 14.94 36.38 19.83
CA LEU A 12 13.69 36.02 19.18
C LEU A 12 12.93 37.31 18.88
N LEU A 13 12.99 37.77 17.63
CA LEU A 13 12.06 38.77 17.10
C LEU A 13 10.83 38.02 16.58
N LEU A 14 9.76 38.03 17.38
CA LEU A 14 8.40 37.85 16.87
C LEU A 14 8.12 38.96 15.85
N ARG A 15 7.81 38.59 14.61
CA ARG A 15 7.13 39.48 13.66
C ARG A 15 5.93 38.74 13.08
N GLY A 16 4.75 39.28 13.36
CA GLY A 16 3.47 38.75 12.92
C GLY A 16 3.34 38.67 11.40
N SER A 17 2.73 37.59 10.96
CA SER A 17 2.33 37.32 9.58
C SER A 17 1.26 38.31 9.13
N SER A 18 1.69 39.29 8.33
CA SER A 18 0.79 40.00 7.40
C SER A 18 1.24 39.66 5.99
N SER A 19 0.30 39.14 5.20
CA SER A 19 0.48 38.69 3.84
C SER A 19 0.83 39.86 2.93
N THR A 20 2.08 39.91 2.47
CA THR A 20 2.45 40.68 1.28
C THR A 20 3.56 39.92 0.58
N GLN A 21 3.26 39.37 -0.59
CA GLN A 21 4.22 38.72 -1.48
C GLN A 21 5.30 39.73 -1.87
N GLN A 22 6.53 39.52 -1.42
CA GLN A 22 7.72 40.17 -1.97
C GLN A 22 8.64 39.10 -2.52
N HIS A 23 8.80 39.12 -3.85
CA HIS A 23 9.74 38.32 -4.61
C HIS A 23 11.18 38.60 -4.13
N GLY A 24 11.90 37.54 -3.71
CA GLY A 24 13.35 37.60 -3.55
C GLY A 24 14.07 37.73 -4.90
N PRO A 25 15.31 38.26 -4.94
CA PRO A 25 16.01 38.53 -6.18
C PRO A 25 16.38 37.21 -6.87
N LEU A 26 15.93 37.08 -8.11
CA LEU A 26 16.28 36.00 -9.03
C LEU A 26 17.82 35.89 -9.18
N PRO A 27 18.37 34.68 -9.39
CA PRO A 27 19.76 34.53 -9.79
C PRO A 27 20.00 35.28 -11.12
N PRO A 28 21.23 35.76 -11.38
CA PRO A 28 21.51 36.56 -12.56
C PRO A 28 21.17 35.76 -13.82
N ASP A 29 20.30 36.34 -14.64
CA ASP A 29 19.88 35.83 -15.93
C ASP A 29 21.12 35.77 -16.85
N ILE A 30 21.70 34.57 -17.01
CA ILE A 30 22.76 34.33 -17.96
C ILE A 30 22.08 34.32 -19.33
N GLY A 31 22.16 35.45 -20.01
CA GLY A 31 21.47 35.76 -21.25
C GLY A 31 21.37 34.60 -22.23
N GLY A 32 20.13 34.27 -22.58
CA GLY A 32 19.81 33.41 -23.71
C GLY A 32 20.35 33.99 -25.01
N LEU A 33 21.34 33.32 -25.58
CA LEU A 33 21.69 33.42 -27.00
C LEU A 33 21.32 32.08 -27.65
N GLY A 34 20.07 31.97 -28.07
CA GLY A 34 19.50 30.85 -28.82
C GLY A 34 18.01 31.07 -29.08
N PRO A 35 17.43 30.53 -30.16
CA PRO A 35 16.02 30.74 -30.48
C PRO A 35 15.15 30.25 -29.32
N VAL A 36 14.16 31.06 -28.96
CA VAL A 36 13.12 30.73 -27.96
C VAL A 36 12.47 29.41 -28.37
N GLU A 37 12.68 28.34 -27.60
CA GLU A 37 11.95 27.08 -27.75
C GLU A 37 10.48 27.36 -27.37
N PRO A 38 9.52 27.31 -28.31
CA PRO A 38 8.12 27.46 -27.95
C PRO A 38 7.63 26.15 -27.30
N ASP A 39 6.65 26.26 -26.39
CA ASP A 39 5.68 25.19 -26.08
C ASP A 39 6.10 24.03 -25.12
N LEU A 40 7.35 23.96 -24.63
CA LEU A 40 7.72 22.88 -23.67
C LEU A 40 6.98 22.94 -22.33
N GLY A 41 6.73 24.15 -21.82
CA GLY A 41 5.98 24.36 -20.57
C GLY A 41 4.53 23.87 -20.69
N ASP A 42 3.87 24.23 -21.79
CA ASP A 42 2.47 23.91 -22.06
C ASP A 42 2.28 22.43 -22.40
N LEU A 43 3.22 21.81 -23.11
CA LEU A 43 3.26 20.36 -23.35
C LEU A 43 3.41 19.58 -22.05
N ASN A 44 4.31 20.01 -21.15
CA ASN A 44 4.51 19.36 -19.86
C ASN A 44 3.33 19.57 -18.91
N ALA A 45 2.68 20.74 -18.94
CA ALA A 45 1.46 21.01 -18.19
C ALA A 45 0.29 20.14 -18.69
N SER A 46 0.15 20.01 -20.02
CA SER A 46 -0.86 19.14 -20.65
C SER A 46 -0.61 17.66 -20.35
N LEU A 47 0.65 17.22 -20.36
CA LEU A 47 1.04 15.85 -20.00
C LEU A 47 0.70 15.53 -18.53
N GLN A 48 0.95 16.48 -17.62
CA GLN A 48 0.56 16.33 -16.22
C GLN A 48 -0.95 16.22 -16.07
N ALA A 49 -1.71 17.13 -16.68
CA ALA A 49 -3.17 17.12 -16.62
C ALA A 49 -3.78 15.81 -17.18
N LEU A 50 -3.24 15.27 -18.28
CA LEU A 50 -3.68 13.98 -18.83
C LEU A 50 -3.40 12.81 -17.89
N THR A 51 -2.24 12.83 -17.22
CA THR A 51 -1.85 11.81 -16.24
C THR A 51 -2.74 11.86 -15.00
N ASP A 52 -3.17 13.05 -14.59
CA ASP A 52 -4.07 13.24 -13.46
C ASP A 52 -5.51 12.79 -13.80
N ILE A 53 -5.97 13.04 -15.02
CA ILE A 53 -7.31 12.62 -15.50
C ILE A 53 -7.37 11.11 -15.76
N PHE A 54 -6.30 10.51 -16.31
CA PHE A 54 -6.23 9.10 -16.69
C PHE A 54 -5.04 8.39 -16.01
N PRO A 55 -5.13 8.14 -14.69
CA PRO A 55 -4.03 7.59 -13.90
C PRO A 55 -3.62 6.16 -14.30
N ASP A 56 -4.50 5.43 -14.98
CA ASP A 56 -4.27 4.05 -15.43
C ASP A 56 -3.47 3.95 -16.73
N VAL A 57 -3.18 5.04 -17.43
CA VAL A 57 -2.50 5.02 -18.74
C VAL A 57 -1.04 5.45 -18.59
N GLN A 58 -0.15 4.80 -19.34
CA GLN A 58 1.27 5.11 -19.37
C GLN A 58 1.57 6.50 -19.98
N PRO A 59 2.46 7.34 -19.40
CA PRO A 59 2.78 8.68 -19.90
C PRO A 59 3.32 8.70 -21.33
N GLU A 60 3.96 7.62 -21.76
CA GLU A 60 4.46 7.41 -23.13
C GLU A 60 3.34 7.62 -24.16
N VAL A 61 2.14 7.10 -23.85
CA VAL A 61 0.96 7.20 -24.73
C VAL A 61 0.56 8.67 -24.90
N PHE A 62 0.53 9.43 -23.81
CA PHE A 62 0.20 10.85 -23.86
C PHE A 62 1.25 11.65 -24.61
N ARG A 63 2.54 11.33 -24.47
CA ARG A 63 3.61 12.00 -25.22
C ARG A 63 3.47 11.79 -26.73
N GLU A 64 3.17 10.56 -27.17
CA GLU A 64 2.89 10.25 -28.58
C GLU A 64 1.67 11.01 -29.10
N MET A 65 0.60 11.07 -28.31
CA MET A 65 -0.62 11.80 -28.68
C MET A 65 -0.36 13.30 -28.75
N LEU A 66 0.27 13.89 -27.74
CA LEU A 66 0.60 15.33 -27.71
C LEU A 66 1.50 15.76 -28.88
N THR A 67 2.37 14.88 -29.36
CA THR A 67 3.25 15.15 -30.51
C THR A 67 2.52 14.99 -31.87
N SER A 68 1.47 14.17 -31.93
CA SER A 68 0.76 13.84 -33.19
C SER A 68 -0.43 14.76 -33.48
N PHE A 69 -1.01 15.41 -32.48
CA PHE A 69 -2.14 16.34 -32.65
C PHE A 69 -1.67 17.82 -32.77
N SER A 70 -2.39 18.60 -33.59
CA SER A 70 -2.14 20.02 -33.83
C SER A 70 -2.23 20.88 -32.56
N GLU A 71 -1.49 21.98 -32.50
CA GLU A 71 -1.34 22.89 -31.33
C GLU A 71 -2.67 23.38 -30.73
N GLU A 72 -3.69 23.58 -31.56
CA GLU A 72 -4.98 24.09 -31.10
C GLU A 72 -5.77 23.04 -30.29
N SER A 73 -6.00 23.32 -29.00
CA SER A 73 -6.83 22.52 -28.08
C SER A 73 -6.39 21.06 -27.90
N ARG A 74 -5.08 20.77 -27.97
CA ARG A 74 -4.48 19.41 -27.81
C ARG A 74 -5.07 18.63 -26.64
N LEU A 75 -5.14 19.23 -25.45
CA LEU A 75 -5.62 18.59 -24.23
C LEU A 75 -7.09 18.12 -24.37
N GLN A 76 -7.96 18.98 -24.90
CA GLN A 76 -9.38 18.68 -25.08
C GLN A 76 -9.62 17.60 -26.14
N VAL A 77 -8.87 17.64 -27.24
CA VAL A 77 -8.99 16.63 -28.31
C VAL A 77 -8.47 15.27 -27.83
N ILE A 78 -7.36 15.23 -27.10
CA ILE A 78 -6.80 13.99 -26.56
C ILE A 78 -7.73 13.38 -25.51
N THR A 79 -8.27 14.18 -24.59
CA THR A 79 -9.24 13.71 -23.61
C THR A 79 -10.49 13.13 -24.27
N GLU A 80 -11.09 13.83 -25.24
CA GLU A 80 -12.28 13.35 -25.96
C GLU A 80 -12.00 12.07 -26.77
N THR A 81 -10.84 11.99 -27.42
CA THR A 81 -10.46 10.80 -28.21
C THR A 81 -10.17 9.59 -27.33
N LEU A 82 -9.59 9.76 -26.14
CA LEU A 82 -9.40 8.68 -25.17
C LEU A 82 -10.73 8.20 -24.58
N LEU A 83 -11.67 9.11 -24.29
CA LEU A 83 -13.00 8.73 -23.82
C LEU A 83 -13.78 7.96 -24.88
N LYS A 84 -13.65 8.31 -26.17
CA LYS A 84 -14.37 7.64 -27.28
C LYS A 84 -13.68 6.38 -27.79
N HIS A 85 -12.35 6.35 -27.84
CA HIS A 85 -11.56 5.32 -28.53
C HIS A 85 -10.33 4.83 -27.73
N GLY A 86 -10.38 4.87 -26.39
CA GLY A 86 -9.22 4.56 -25.53
C GLY A 86 -8.52 3.24 -25.84
N HIS A 87 -9.27 2.17 -26.12
CA HIS A 87 -8.69 0.85 -26.45
C HIS A 87 -7.76 0.85 -27.67
N LYS A 88 -8.02 1.72 -28.68
CA LYS A 88 -7.26 1.78 -29.94
C LYS A 88 -5.90 2.46 -29.77
N TYR A 89 -5.83 3.46 -28.90
CA TYR A 89 -4.64 4.30 -28.70
C TYR A 89 -3.76 3.79 -27.54
N VAL A 90 -4.37 3.27 -26.46
CA VAL A 90 -3.63 2.74 -25.32
C VAL A 90 -2.99 1.38 -25.66
N ARG A 91 -3.60 0.54 -26.51
CA ARG A 91 -3.04 -0.74 -27.00
C ARG A 91 -2.42 -1.64 -25.89
N GLY A 92 -3.01 -1.63 -24.69
CA GLY A 92 -2.52 -2.42 -23.56
C GLY A 92 -1.42 -1.78 -22.71
N ARG A 93 -0.99 -0.55 -23.03
CA ARG A 93 -0.05 0.27 -22.24
C ARG A 93 -0.73 0.93 -21.03
N TYR A 94 -1.26 0.09 -20.15
CA TYR A 94 -1.84 0.52 -18.89
C TYR A 94 -0.80 0.43 -17.76
N ARG A 95 -0.84 1.38 -16.82
CA ARG A 95 -0.14 1.31 -15.53
C ARG A 95 -0.84 0.28 -14.66
N MET A 96 -0.19 -0.86 -14.46
CA MET A 96 -0.73 -1.95 -13.63
C MET A 96 -0.90 -1.49 -12.18
N PRO A 97 -2.03 -1.79 -11.51
CA PRO A 97 -2.19 -1.52 -10.09
C PRO A 97 -1.12 -2.25 -9.29
N ALA A 98 -0.48 -1.57 -8.33
CA ALA A 98 0.57 -2.13 -7.49
C ALA A 98 0.13 -3.43 -6.78
N GLU A 99 -1.15 -3.59 -6.46
CA GLU A 99 -1.71 -4.83 -5.91
C GLU A 99 -1.54 -6.06 -6.81
N GLN A 100 -1.68 -5.93 -8.13
CA GLN A 100 -1.54 -7.09 -9.04
C GLN A 100 -0.07 -7.47 -9.26
N GLU A 101 0.84 -6.50 -9.16
CA GLU A 101 2.28 -6.76 -9.11
C GLU A 101 2.68 -7.36 -7.76
N GLU A 102 2.25 -6.79 -6.64
CA GLU A 102 2.51 -7.31 -5.29
C GLU A 102 1.93 -8.70 -5.10
N GLN A 103 0.72 -8.99 -5.60
CA GLN A 103 0.11 -10.34 -5.57
C GLN A 103 0.85 -11.34 -6.46
N ARG A 104 1.41 -10.91 -7.60
CA ARG A 104 2.25 -11.76 -8.46
C ARG A 104 3.65 -11.97 -7.86
N GLU A 105 4.21 -10.95 -7.21
CA GLU A 105 5.52 -10.99 -6.54
C GLU A 105 5.44 -11.84 -5.24
N THR A 106 4.40 -11.68 -4.43
CA THR A 106 4.15 -12.50 -3.22
C THR A 106 3.84 -13.95 -3.54
N ALA A 107 3.17 -14.23 -4.67
CA ALA A 107 3.02 -15.60 -5.17
C ALA A 107 4.36 -16.24 -5.59
N GLN A 108 5.43 -15.46 -5.76
CA GLN A 108 6.71 -15.95 -6.30
C GLN A 108 7.92 -15.89 -5.36
N LYS A 109 7.91 -15.25 -4.17
CA LYS A 109 9.09 -15.29 -3.27
C LYS A 109 8.77 -14.93 -1.81
N TYR A 110 8.95 -15.90 -0.92
CA TYR A 110 9.43 -15.63 0.45
C TYR A 110 10.90 -15.21 0.37
N LYS A 111 11.18 -13.92 0.53
CA LYS A 111 12.46 -13.39 1.03
C LYS A 111 12.27 -11.90 1.35
N TYR A 112 12.68 -11.52 2.56
CA TYR A 112 12.77 -10.13 3.04
C TYR A 112 13.23 -9.18 1.93
N ARG A 113 12.46 -8.12 1.68
CA ARG A 113 12.78 -7.06 0.71
C ARG A 113 12.83 -5.72 1.44
N ARG A 114 13.90 -4.96 1.19
CA ARG A 114 13.99 -3.51 1.48
C ARG A 114 12.96 -2.80 0.60
N GLU A 115 12.27 -1.81 1.14
CA GLU A 115 11.37 -0.94 0.39
C GLU A 115 12.11 -0.31 -0.80
N ASP A 116 11.78 -0.75 -2.01
CA ASP A 116 11.99 0.07 -3.20
C ASP A 116 10.83 1.08 -3.25
N ALA A 117 11.11 2.31 -3.67
CA ALA A 117 10.18 3.44 -3.73
C ALA A 117 8.78 3.08 -4.32
N PRO A 118 7.71 3.80 -3.94
CA PRO A 118 6.35 3.47 -4.40
C PRO A 118 6.29 3.43 -5.93
N LYS A 119 6.10 2.23 -6.49
CA LYS A 119 5.89 2.02 -7.93
C LYS A 119 4.55 2.59 -8.43
N ASP A 120 3.64 2.92 -7.50
CA ASP A 120 2.38 3.57 -7.85
C ASP A 120 2.61 5.08 -8.04
N THR A 121 2.72 5.51 -9.29
CA THR A 121 2.92 6.91 -9.69
C THR A 121 1.61 7.68 -9.88
N ARG A 122 0.47 7.11 -9.47
CA ARG A 122 -0.85 7.74 -9.57
C ARG A 122 -0.96 8.92 -8.60
N GLY A 123 -1.30 10.11 -9.11
CA GLY A 123 -1.46 11.33 -8.31
C GLY A 123 -0.16 12.00 -7.84
N ILE A 124 1.00 11.45 -8.20
CA ILE A 124 2.32 12.06 -7.95
C ILE A 124 2.68 12.93 -9.18
N PRO A 125 3.25 14.14 -8.99
CA PRO A 125 3.77 14.93 -10.10
C PRO A 125 4.76 14.10 -10.94
N LEU A 126 4.65 14.19 -12.25
CA LEU A 126 5.52 13.45 -13.17
C LEU A 126 6.99 13.73 -12.85
N ALA A 127 7.79 12.66 -12.81
CA ALA A 127 9.24 12.76 -12.69
C ALA A 127 9.79 13.59 -13.85
N LEU A 128 10.92 14.28 -13.63
CA LEU A 128 11.59 15.06 -14.68
C LEU A 128 11.94 14.19 -15.91
N GLU A 129 12.19 12.90 -15.67
CA GLU A 129 12.50 11.89 -16.68
C GLU A 129 11.33 11.58 -17.62
N ASP A 130 10.10 11.71 -17.14
CA ASP A 130 8.88 11.47 -17.92
C ASP A 130 8.38 12.71 -18.66
N LYS A 131 8.98 13.88 -18.41
CA LYS A 131 8.62 15.14 -19.09
C LYS A 131 9.28 15.24 -20.46
N PHE A 132 8.73 16.09 -21.33
CA PHE A 132 9.39 16.49 -22.56
C PHE A 132 10.70 17.20 -22.24
N ARG A 133 11.79 16.78 -22.91
CA ARG A 133 13.14 17.34 -22.73
C ARG A 133 13.46 18.38 -23.80
N SER A 134 14.28 19.37 -23.44
CA SER A 134 14.73 20.41 -24.37
C SER A 134 15.56 19.83 -25.52
N VAL A 135 15.55 20.49 -26.68
CA VAL A 135 16.34 20.05 -27.85
C VAL A 135 17.83 20.13 -27.52
N ARG A 136 18.22 21.13 -26.72
CA ARG A 136 19.58 21.28 -26.19
C ARG A 136 20.00 20.10 -25.33
N TYR A 137 19.14 19.65 -24.40
CA TYR A 137 19.38 18.45 -23.60
C TYR A 137 19.54 17.21 -24.48
N ILE A 138 18.59 16.97 -25.40
CA ILE A 138 18.59 15.80 -26.29
C ILE A 138 19.91 15.73 -27.07
N ARG A 139 20.35 16.87 -27.63
CA ARG A 139 21.61 16.95 -28.36
C ARG A 139 22.81 16.68 -27.46
N ALA A 140 22.91 17.34 -26.32
CA ALA A 140 24.03 17.17 -25.39
C ALA A 140 24.13 15.73 -24.85
N ALA A 141 22.99 15.10 -24.53
CA ALA A 141 22.93 13.72 -24.05
C ALA A 141 23.35 12.73 -25.14
N THR A 142 22.88 12.95 -26.37
CA THR A 142 23.27 12.14 -27.53
C THR A 142 24.78 12.25 -27.80
N ASP A 143 25.33 13.47 -27.80
CA ASP A 143 26.74 13.72 -28.05
C ASP A 143 27.63 13.12 -26.93
N ALA A 144 27.20 13.22 -25.66
CA ALA A 144 27.89 12.60 -24.55
C ALA A 144 27.95 11.06 -24.68
N LEU A 145 26.83 10.42 -25.05
CA LEU A 145 26.79 8.96 -25.25
C LEU A 145 27.57 8.51 -26.48
N TYR A 146 27.62 9.30 -27.55
CA TYR A 146 28.51 9.03 -28.69
C TYR A 146 29.99 9.07 -28.29
N GLN A 147 30.36 9.97 -27.39
CA GLN A 147 31.73 10.04 -26.88
C GLN A 147 32.07 8.89 -25.94
N GLU A 148 31.13 8.43 -25.11
CA GLU A 148 31.31 7.29 -24.21
C GLU A 148 31.33 5.96 -24.97
N PHE A 149 30.36 5.73 -25.87
CA PHE A 149 30.13 4.46 -26.56
C PHE A 149 30.60 4.46 -28.02
N LYS A 150 31.86 4.87 -28.27
CA LYS A 150 32.46 4.89 -29.61
C LYS A 150 32.50 3.52 -30.33
N GLY A 151 32.22 2.43 -29.63
CA GLY A 151 32.15 1.06 -30.17
C GLY A 151 30.76 0.64 -30.64
N LEU A 152 29.70 1.39 -30.31
CA LEU A 152 28.33 1.15 -30.77
C LEU A 152 27.99 2.06 -31.96
N SER A 153 27.04 1.64 -32.79
CA SER A 153 26.59 2.49 -33.90
C SER A 153 25.73 3.63 -33.38
N HIS A 154 25.80 4.77 -34.07
CA HIS A 154 25.02 5.97 -33.74
C HIS A 154 23.51 5.73 -33.81
N SER A 155 23.06 4.79 -34.65
CA SER A 155 21.66 4.38 -34.77
C SER A 155 21.20 3.57 -33.55
N THR A 156 22.05 2.66 -33.04
CA THR A 156 21.73 1.88 -31.84
C THR A 156 21.59 2.80 -30.62
N ILE A 157 22.50 3.75 -30.46
CA ILE A 157 22.46 4.71 -29.33
C ILE A 157 21.19 5.57 -29.41
N LYS A 158 20.82 6.07 -30.59
CA LYS A 158 19.57 6.84 -30.78
C LYS A 158 18.31 6.02 -30.52
N ALA A 159 18.30 4.74 -30.92
CA ALA A 159 17.17 3.85 -30.66
C ALA A 159 16.95 3.66 -29.15
N VAL A 160 18.03 3.37 -28.40
CA VAL A 160 17.96 3.22 -26.94
C VAL A 160 17.55 4.53 -26.27
N LEU A 161 18.09 5.68 -26.71
CA LEU A 161 17.65 6.97 -26.19
C LEU A 161 16.17 7.22 -26.43
N ALA A 162 15.64 6.90 -27.61
CA ALA A 162 14.22 7.08 -27.90
C ALA A 162 13.31 6.19 -27.02
N GLU A 163 13.75 4.99 -26.65
CA GLU A 163 13.03 4.10 -25.73
C GLU A 163 12.92 4.69 -24.31
N TYR A 164 13.97 5.37 -23.83
CA TYR A 164 14.03 5.97 -22.49
C TYR A 164 13.75 7.48 -22.47
N ASN A 165 12.90 7.99 -23.38
CA ASN A 165 12.52 9.40 -23.46
C ASN A 165 13.73 10.37 -23.50
N TRP A 166 14.80 9.96 -24.18
CA TRP A 166 16.08 10.65 -24.32
C TRP A 166 16.86 10.87 -23.03
N SER A 167 16.47 10.20 -21.93
CA SER A 167 17.15 10.29 -20.64
C SER A 167 18.55 9.66 -20.68
N TYR A 168 19.56 10.44 -20.30
CA TYR A 168 20.94 9.96 -20.27
C TYR A 168 21.14 8.88 -19.19
N THR A 169 20.68 9.15 -17.97
CA THR A 169 20.89 8.27 -16.81
C THR A 169 20.21 6.91 -16.97
N GLN A 170 19.01 6.88 -17.54
CA GLN A 170 18.26 5.64 -17.78
C GLN A 170 18.78 4.84 -18.98
N ALA A 171 19.23 5.51 -20.06
CA ALA A 171 19.73 4.83 -21.25
C ALA A 171 21.12 4.21 -21.05
N ARG A 172 21.97 4.81 -20.21
CA ARG A 172 23.38 4.40 -20.02
C ARG A 172 23.56 2.94 -19.60
N PRO A 173 22.82 2.39 -18.61
CA PRO A 173 22.93 0.97 -18.22
C PRO A 173 22.66 -0.01 -19.37
N THR A 174 21.63 0.23 -20.19
CA THR A 174 21.33 -0.62 -21.35
C THR A 174 22.44 -0.54 -22.41
N LEU A 175 22.99 0.65 -22.63
CA LEU A 175 24.13 0.83 -23.54
C LEU A 175 25.41 0.14 -23.03
N LEU A 176 25.68 0.16 -21.72
CA LEU A 176 26.76 -0.60 -21.09
C LEU A 176 26.58 -2.11 -21.31
N GLU A 177 25.37 -2.63 -21.09
CA GLU A 177 25.09 -4.06 -21.31
C GLU A 177 25.27 -4.47 -22.78
N LEU A 178 24.75 -3.66 -23.73
CA LEU A 178 24.90 -3.90 -25.16
C LEU A 178 26.37 -3.83 -25.59
N SER A 179 27.13 -2.86 -25.08
CA SER A 179 28.56 -2.72 -25.33
C SER A 179 29.36 -3.93 -24.85
N ASN A 180 29.01 -4.47 -23.67
CA ASN A 180 29.67 -5.64 -23.08
C ASN A 180 29.32 -6.96 -23.80
N ARG A 181 28.11 -7.10 -24.35
CA ARG A 181 27.69 -8.30 -25.10
C ARG A 181 28.17 -8.34 -26.55
N SER A 182 28.43 -7.18 -27.17
CA SER A 182 28.81 -7.15 -28.58
C SER A 182 30.28 -7.57 -28.79
N TRP A 183 30.53 -8.80 -29.26
CA TRP A 183 31.87 -9.27 -29.64
C TRP A 183 32.62 -8.33 -30.61
N ARG A 184 31.89 -7.58 -31.46
CA ARG A 184 32.45 -6.61 -32.42
C ARG A 184 33.08 -5.36 -31.77
N SER A 185 32.62 -4.92 -30.59
CA SER A 185 33.23 -3.80 -29.85
C SER A 185 34.55 -4.22 -29.18
N SER A 186 34.69 -5.51 -28.82
CA SER A 186 35.91 -6.05 -28.20
C SER A 186 37.11 -6.10 -29.16
N ILE A 187 36.87 -6.41 -30.45
CA ILE A 187 37.93 -6.45 -31.48
C ILE A 187 38.40 -5.04 -31.87
N THR A 188 37.47 -4.11 -32.05
CA THR A 188 37.80 -2.72 -32.44
C THR A 188 38.48 -1.95 -31.31
N ASN A 189 38.08 -2.17 -30.04
CA ASN A 189 38.75 -1.61 -28.88
C ASN A 189 40.17 -2.15 -28.68
N PHE A 190 40.41 -3.43 -29.00
CA PHE A 190 41.73 -4.05 -28.97
C PHE A 190 42.65 -3.49 -30.08
N ILE A 191 42.15 -3.33 -31.30
CA ILE A 191 42.93 -2.78 -32.44
C ILE A 191 43.21 -1.28 -32.26
N MET A 192 42.25 -0.51 -31.73
CA MET A 192 42.37 0.94 -31.54
C MET A 192 42.89 1.35 -30.15
N ARG A 193 43.29 0.40 -29.30
CA ARG A 193 43.72 0.61 -27.89
C ARG A 193 42.77 1.55 -27.11
N ARG A 194 41.46 1.41 -27.28
CA ARG A 194 40.46 2.24 -26.60
C ARG A 194 40.09 1.59 -25.26
N LYS A 195 39.96 2.41 -24.21
CA LYS A 195 39.47 1.94 -22.90
C LYS A 195 37.99 1.56 -23.04
N ALA A 196 37.63 0.35 -22.63
CA ALA A 196 36.24 -0.08 -22.62
C ALA A 196 35.43 0.76 -21.62
N PRO A 197 34.18 1.16 -21.96
CA PRO A 197 33.33 1.89 -21.03
C PRO A 197 33.02 1.00 -19.82
N SER A 198 33.14 1.58 -18.62
CA SER A 198 32.95 0.87 -17.35
C SER A 198 31.80 1.50 -16.56
N ALA A 199 31.13 0.71 -15.73
CA ALA A 199 30.10 1.23 -14.83
C ALA A 199 30.67 2.31 -13.89
N ASN A 200 31.92 2.14 -13.45
CA ASN A 200 32.57 2.99 -12.44
C ASN A 200 33.33 4.18 -13.01
N ASP A 201 33.68 4.16 -14.30
CA ASP A 201 34.42 5.24 -14.95
C ASP A 201 33.50 6.01 -15.90
N HIS A 202 33.32 7.30 -15.65
CA HIS A 202 32.49 8.17 -16.47
C HIS A 202 33.36 9.21 -17.21
N PRO A 203 33.25 9.37 -18.54
CA PRO A 203 34.13 10.25 -19.32
C PRO A 203 33.96 11.73 -18.95
N LEU A 204 32.78 12.14 -18.49
CA LEU A 204 32.50 13.50 -18.02
C LEU A 204 32.85 13.74 -16.55
N VAL A 205 33.47 12.77 -15.85
CA VAL A 205 33.91 12.95 -14.45
C VAL A 205 35.43 13.01 -14.40
N LEU A 206 35.95 14.17 -14.01
CA LEU A 206 37.37 14.39 -13.74
C LEU A 206 37.62 14.25 -12.25
N TRP A 207 38.65 13.48 -11.89
CA TRP A 207 39.04 13.33 -10.49
C TRP A 207 40.21 14.25 -10.19
N MET A 208 40.02 15.20 -9.29
CA MET A 208 41.09 16.04 -8.77
C MET A 208 42.02 15.21 -7.88
N ALA A 209 43.33 15.40 -8.00
CA ALA A 209 44.31 14.71 -7.16
C ALA A 209 44.10 15.07 -5.69
N ALA A 210 44.33 14.10 -4.80
CA ALA A 210 44.37 14.36 -3.37
C ALA A 210 45.52 15.32 -3.05
N ASP A 211 45.27 16.32 -2.21
CA ASP A 211 46.29 17.27 -1.78
C ASP A 211 46.70 16.96 -0.34
N PRO A 212 47.90 16.35 -0.13
CA PRO A 212 48.35 15.93 1.19
C PRO A 212 48.65 17.12 2.12
N LYS A 213 48.82 18.34 1.59
CA LYS A 213 49.06 19.53 2.41
C LYS A 213 47.79 20.08 3.06
N THR A 214 46.65 19.92 2.39
CA THR A 214 45.35 20.42 2.86
C THR A 214 44.45 19.32 3.40
N ASN A 215 44.97 18.08 3.50
CA ASN A 215 44.24 16.86 3.84
C ASN A 215 42.94 16.70 3.04
N ARG A 216 42.92 17.19 1.78
CA ARG A 216 41.74 17.14 0.92
C ARG A 216 41.73 15.81 0.16
N PRO A 217 40.67 15.01 0.28
CA PRO A 217 40.56 13.75 -0.45
C PRO A 217 40.41 14.00 -1.95
N ARG A 218 40.54 12.92 -2.73
CA ARG A 218 40.35 12.93 -4.18
C ARG A 218 38.87 13.26 -4.49
N MET A 219 38.60 14.40 -5.11
CA MET A 219 37.22 14.85 -5.38
C MET A 219 36.84 14.70 -6.85
N PRO A 220 35.64 14.17 -7.15
CA PRO A 220 35.12 14.14 -8.51
C PRO A 220 34.55 15.52 -8.90
N MET A 221 34.79 15.92 -10.14
CA MET A 221 34.31 17.17 -10.73
C MET A 221 33.69 16.86 -12.10
N LEU A 222 32.50 17.42 -12.34
CA LEU A 222 31.80 17.24 -13.61
C LEU A 222 32.38 18.15 -14.69
N VAL A 223 32.68 17.58 -15.86
CA VAL A 223 32.94 18.33 -17.09
C VAL A 223 31.62 18.87 -17.61
N LYS A 224 31.51 20.19 -17.73
CA LYS A 224 30.30 20.84 -18.21
C LYS A 224 30.04 20.51 -19.68
N THR A 225 28.80 20.15 -19.96
CA THR A 225 28.22 20.02 -21.30
C THR A 225 27.48 21.31 -21.69
N ASP A 226 27.03 21.38 -22.94
CA ASP A 226 26.31 22.53 -23.50
C ASP A 226 24.86 22.68 -22.98
N SER A 227 24.39 21.77 -22.13
CA SER A 227 23.05 21.80 -21.52
C SER A 227 23.12 21.83 -19.99
N ASP A 228 22.54 22.87 -19.37
CA ASP A 228 22.47 23.00 -17.92
C ASP A 228 21.57 21.93 -17.28
N GLU A 229 20.51 21.52 -17.97
CA GLU A 229 19.63 20.43 -17.54
C GLU A 229 20.40 19.11 -17.41
N LEU A 230 21.22 18.78 -18.41
CA LEU A 230 22.05 17.57 -18.38
C LEU A 230 23.16 17.69 -17.33
N ASN A 231 23.78 18.87 -17.20
CA ASN A 231 24.81 19.10 -16.18
C ASN A 231 24.26 18.88 -14.77
N LYS A 232 23.03 19.35 -14.50
CA LYS A 232 22.35 19.12 -13.22
C LYS A 232 22.06 17.64 -12.99
N GLU A 233 21.47 16.96 -13.98
CA GLU A 233 21.16 15.52 -13.92
C GLU A 233 22.42 14.67 -13.66
N LEU A 234 23.52 14.93 -14.36
CA LEU A 234 24.80 14.25 -14.18
C LEU A 234 25.45 14.57 -12.83
N TYR A 235 25.33 15.82 -12.35
CA TYR A 235 25.86 16.20 -11.04
C TYR A 235 25.12 15.47 -9.91
N GLU A 236 23.78 15.48 -9.94
CA GLU A 236 22.93 14.82 -8.95
C GLU A 236 23.08 13.30 -8.97
N SER A 237 23.27 12.69 -10.14
CA SER A 237 23.39 11.23 -10.26
C SER A 237 24.80 10.67 -10.04
N LEU A 238 25.85 11.39 -10.45
CA LEU A 238 27.23 10.87 -10.43
C LEU A 238 28.10 11.49 -9.32
N ILE A 239 27.92 12.77 -9.01
CA ILE A 239 28.81 13.51 -8.11
C ILE A 239 28.25 13.48 -6.68
N VAL A 240 26.99 13.86 -6.49
CA VAL A 240 26.36 13.96 -5.16
C VAL A 240 26.45 12.65 -4.36
N PRO A 241 26.14 11.46 -4.92
CA PRO A 241 26.19 10.22 -4.14
C PRO A 241 27.61 9.88 -3.68
N VAL A 242 28.60 10.16 -4.53
CA VAL A 242 30.01 9.94 -4.20
C VAL A 242 30.46 10.92 -3.11
N MET A 243 30.12 12.20 -3.23
CA MET A 243 30.45 13.20 -2.20
C MET A 243 29.79 12.88 -0.87
N GLU A 244 28.53 12.45 -0.89
CA GLU A 244 27.78 12.10 0.32
C GLU A 244 28.34 10.84 0.98
N LEU A 245 28.79 9.86 0.20
CA LEU A 245 29.51 8.69 0.70
C LEU A 245 30.81 9.10 1.38
N HIS A 246 31.64 9.92 0.72
CA HIS A 246 32.90 10.41 1.31
C HIS A 246 32.65 11.22 2.59
N ARG A 247 31.61 12.07 2.61
CA ARG A 247 31.22 12.84 3.79
C ARG A 247 30.82 11.92 4.95
N LYS A 248 30.06 10.86 4.67
CA LYS A 248 29.67 9.86 5.68
C LYS A 248 30.88 9.09 6.21
N GLU A 249 31.78 8.64 5.33
CA GLU A 249 33.01 7.95 5.72
C GLU A 249 33.90 8.85 6.58
N GLN A 250 34.06 10.12 6.21
CA GLN A 250 34.82 11.09 7.00
C GLN A 250 34.20 11.29 8.38
N LEU A 251 32.89 11.53 8.47
CA LEU A 251 32.21 11.69 9.76
C LEU A 251 32.34 10.45 10.65
N GLN A 252 32.31 9.25 10.05
CA GLN A 252 32.50 8.01 10.80
C GLN A 252 33.94 7.88 11.32
N GLN A 253 34.94 8.20 10.50
CA GLN A 253 36.35 8.20 10.92
C GLN A 253 36.62 9.24 12.00
N ASP A 254 36.09 10.46 11.85
CA ASP A 254 36.21 11.53 12.83
C ASP A 254 35.57 11.13 14.17
N PHE A 255 34.41 10.45 14.13
CA PHE A 255 33.74 9.91 15.31
C PHE A 255 34.53 8.78 16.00
N GLU A 256 35.03 7.81 15.23
CA GLU A 256 35.85 6.70 15.75
C GLU A 256 37.15 7.22 16.40
N LEU A 257 37.81 8.19 15.77
CA LEU A 257 39.00 8.84 16.31
C LEU A 257 38.69 9.63 17.59
N ALA A 258 37.60 10.39 17.60
CA ALA A 258 37.17 11.13 18.80
C ALA A 258 36.85 10.18 19.97
N MET A 259 36.25 9.03 19.69
CA MET A 259 35.97 7.99 20.69
C MET A 259 37.27 7.38 21.24
N GLN A 260 38.23 7.05 20.37
CA GLN A 260 39.55 6.54 20.77
C GLN A 260 40.30 7.54 21.65
N TRP A 261 40.35 8.81 21.24
CA TRP A 261 40.98 9.87 22.05
C TRP A 261 40.31 10.04 23.41
N ASN A 262 38.98 9.99 23.47
CA ASN A 262 38.24 10.06 24.73
C ASN A 262 38.56 8.87 25.65
N GLU A 263 38.69 7.66 25.09
CA GLU A 263 39.06 6.46 25.85
C GLU A 263 40.50 6.51 26.36
N GLU A 264 41.46 6.88 25.51
CA GLU A 264 42.88 7.05 25.89
C GLU A 264 43.07 8.15 26.96
N GLU A 265 42.30 9.24 26.87
CA GLU A 265 42.33 10.31 27.87
C GLU A 265 41.73 9.87 29.21
N ALA A 266 40.58 9.21 29.19
CA ALA A 266 39.96 8.68 30.40
C ALA A 266 40.83 7.62 31.09
N GLU A 267 41.49 6.74 30.33
CA GLU A 267 42.41 5.74 30.89
C GLU A 267 43.62 6.40 31.56
N ARG A 268 44.20 7.42 30.92
CA ARG A 268 45.37 8.14 31.46
C ARG A 268 45.07 8.87 32.76
N GLU A 269 43.89 9.49 32.86
CA GLU A 269 43.45 10.23 34.05
C GLU A 269 42.81 9.32 35.12
N GLY A 270 42.59 8.03 34.81
CA GLY A 270 41.94 7.09 35.73
C GLY A 270 40.43 7.28 35.87
N GLU A 271 39.79 7.94 34.90
CA GLU A 271 38.35 8.28 34.85
C GLU A 271 37.56 7.23 34.05
N MET A 272 37.92 5.95 34.21
CA MET A 272 37.19 4.81 33.65
C MET A 272 36.22 4.26 34.69
N TYR A 273 34.99 4.00 34.27
CA TYR A 273 33.89 3.61 35.16
C TYR A 273 33.36 2.24 34.77
N ASP A 274 33.16 1.37 35.77
CA ASP A 274 32.67 0.02 35.53
C ASP A 274 31.15 0.00 35.32
N CYS A 275 30.73 -0.68 34.25
CA CYS A 275 29.31 -0.95 34.03
C CYS A 275 28.82 -2.01 35.01
N GLU A 276 27.81 -1.72 35.81
CA GLU A 276 27.30 -2.64 36.83
C GLU A 276 26.55 -3.85 36.25
N CYS A 277 26.23 -3.83 34.96
CA CYS A 277 25.60 -4.96 34.27
C CYS A 277 26.61 -5.95 33.69
N CYS A 278 27.71 -5.47 33.09
CA CYS A 278 28.69 -6.34 32.41
C CYS A 278 30.11 -6.29 32.99
N TYR A 279 30.34 -5.46 34.00
CA TYR A 279 31.62 -5.23 34.68
C TYR A 279 32.77 -4.87 33.73
N MET A 280 32.44 -4.27 32.59
CA MET A 280 33.43 -3.73 31.66
C MET A 280 33.62 -2.22 31.93
N PRO A 281 34.86 -1.73 31.96
CA PRO A 281 35.16 -0.32 32.10
C PRO A 281 34.73 0.43 30.83
N ASN A 282 34.11 1.59 30.99
CA ASN A 282 33.75 2.49 29.90
C ASN A 282 34.01 3.95 30.32
N THR A 283 34.07 4.83 29.33
CA THR A 283 34.09 6.28 29.56
C THR A 283 32.73 6.79 30.00
N LEU A 284 32.69 7.88 30.77
CA LEU A 284 31.45 8.48 31.27
C LEU A 284 30.46 8.84 30.12
N GLN A 285 30.97 9.26 28.96
CA GLN A 285 30.17 9.63 27.79
C GLN A 285 29.37 8.46 27.21
N GLN A 286 29.81 7.22 27.47
CA GLN A 286 29.19 5.98 26.99
C GLN A 286 28.37 5.27 28.07
N MET A 287 28.03 6.00 29.14
CA MET A 287 27.31 5.48 30.28
C MET A 287 26.07 6.30 30.58
N SER A 288 25.15 5.64 31.26
CA SER A 288 23.92 6.20 31.79
C SER A 288 23.79 5.78 33.25
N THR A 289 22.97 6.49 34.00
CA THR A 289 22.60 6.12 35.37
C THR A 289 21.12 5.84 35.45
N CYS A 290 20.72 4.91 36.33
CA CYS A 290 19.31 4.79 36.68
C CYS A 290 18.86 5.96 37.56
N ASP A 291 17.57 6.26 37.54
CA ASP A 291 16.95 7.40 38.22
C ASP A 291 16.85 7.25 39.75
N VAL A 292 16.72 6.02 40.27
CA VAL A 292 16.55 5.75 41.71
C VAL A 292 17.88 5.53 42.42
N ASP A 293 18.58 4.46 42.08
CA ASP A 293 19.77 4.00 42.82
C ASP A 293 21.08 4.52 42.22
N GLY A 294 21.04 5.17 41.06
CA GLY A 294 22.20 5.73 40.38
C GLY A 294 23.15 4.70 39.74
N HIS A 295 22.69 3.48 39.47
CA HIS A 295 23.52 2.41 38.90
C HIS A 295 24.06 2.77 37.52
N TYR A 296 25.37 2.58 37.32
CA TYR A 296 26.05 2.89 36.08
C TYR A 296 25.90 1.79 35.03
N ILE A 297 25.25 2.11 33.91
CA ILE A 297 24.98 1.18 32.82
C ILE A 297 25.55 1.72 31.50
N CYS A 298 26.40 0.94 30.83
CA CYS A 298 26.97 1.31 29.54
C CYS A 298 25.96 1.22 28.40
N PHE A 299 26.17 2.02 27.35
CA PHE A 299 25.30 2.07 26.17
C PHE A 299 25.22 0.73 25.42
N ARG A 300 26.25 -0.11 25.51
CA ARG A 300 26.21 -1.47 24.93
C ARG A 300 25.16 -2.34 25.62
N CYS A 301 25.09 -2.32 26.95
CA CYS A 301 24.07 -3.07 27.69
C CYS A 301 22.66 -2.55 27.43
N ILE A 302 22.48 -1.23 27.32
CA ILE A 302 21.21 -0.62 26.91
C ILE A 302 20.77 -1.13 25.54
N ARG A 303 21.64 -1.04 24.53
CA ARG A 303 21.34 -1.51 23.16
C ARG A 303 20.92 -2.97 23.15
N HIS A 304 21.69 -3.85 23.80
CA HIS A 304 21.36 -5.27 23.87
C HIS A 304 20.02 -5.53 24.58
N ALA A 305 19.73 -4.81 25.66
CA ALA A 305 18.46 -4.96 26.37
C ALA A 305 17.25 -4.48 25.55
N ILE A 306 17.40 -3.39 24.78
CA ILE A 306 16.36 -2.93 23.85
C ILE A 306 16.19 -3.92 22.70
N SER A 307 17.27 -4.42 22.09
CA SER A 307 17.17 -5.43 21.03
C SER A 307 16.48 -6.70 21.52
N ALA A 308 16.82 -7.18 22.72
CA ALA A 308 16.13 -8.31 23.34
C ALA A 308 14.66 -8.00 23.68
N ALA A 309 14.32 -6.75 24.00
CA ALA A 309 12.94 -6.34 24.22
C ALA A 309 12.12 -6.33 22.93
N LEU A 310 12.70 -5.84 21.82
CA LEU A 310 12.04 -5.69 20.53
C LEU A 310 11.87 -7.02 19.79
N TYR A 311 12.92 -7.83 19.74
CA TYR A 311 12.98 -9.00 18.88
C TYR A 311 12.86 -10.34 19.62
N ASP A 312 13.21 -10.37 20.91
CA ASP A 312 13.05 -11.57 21.74
C ASP A 312 11.85 -11.42 22.69
N GLN A 313 11.70 -12.37 23.61
CA GLN A 313 10.68 -12.34 24.66
C GLN A 313 11.06 -11.44 25.85
N GLY A 314 11.93 -10.44 25.63
CA GLY A 314 12.50 -9.59 26.67
C GLY A 314 11.67 -8.38 27.07
N TRP A 315 10.55 -8.09 26.39
CA TRP A 315 9.77 -6.85 26.59
C TRP A 315 9.33 -6.64 28.03
N ALA A 316 8.59 -7.60 28.60
CA ALA A 316 8.04 -7.47 29.95
C ALA A 316 9.12 -7.35 31.04
N ARG A 317 10.31 -7.91 30.80
CA ARG A 317 11.44 -7.86 31.75
C ARG A 317 12.20 -6.54 31.66
N ASN A 318 12.50 -6.09 30.45
CA ASN A 318 13.42 -4.97 30.25
C ASN A 318 12.70 -3.63 30.19
N ILE A 319 11.40 -3.58 29.88
CA ILE A 319 10.69 -2.34 29.57
C ILE A 319 9.70 -1.98 30.67
N ASP A 320 9.68 -0.70 31.04
CA ASP A 320 8.61 -0.09 31.79
C ASP A 320 7.62 0.57 30.84
N THR A 321 6.39 0.08 30.86
CA THR A 321 5.33 0.48 29.93
C THR A 321 4.57 1.70 30.42
N GLU A 322 4.69 2.06 31.70
CA GLU A 322 4.08 3.27 32.27
C GLU A 322 4.96 4.48 31.98
N LEU A 323 6.28 4.32 32.16
CA LEU A 323 7.26 5.38 31.91
C LEU A 323 7.78 5.40 30.46
N CYS A 324 7.40 4.42 29.64
CA CYS A 324 7.85 4.24 28.25
C CYS A 324 9.38 4.29 28.13
N THR A 325 10.08 3.55 28.99
CA THR A 325 11.55 3.51 29.01
C THR A 325 12.08 2.15 29.46
N LEU A 326 13.40 1.99 29.45
CA LEU A 326 14.11 0.79 29.85
C LEU A 326 14.23 0.71 31.38
N ARG A 327 13.86 -0.42 31.98
CA ARG A 327 14.12 -0.73 33.40
C ARG A 327 15.62 -0.86 33.63
N CYS A 328 16.09 -0.54 34.83
CA CYS A 328 17.48 -0.73 35.19
C CYS A 328 17.87 -2.21 35.08
N ILE A 329 19.04 -2.47 34.47
CA ILE A 329 19.54 -3.82 34.17
C ILE A 329 20.63 -4.23 35.17
N ALA A 330 20.95 -3.38 36.15
CA ALA A 330 21.91 -3.72 37.20
C ALA A 330 21.37 -4.89 38.04
N PRO A 331 22.15 -5.98 38.22
CA PRO A 331 21.81 -7.03 39.16
C PRO A 331 22.05 -6.52 40.59
N ILE A 332 21.02 -6.54 41.44
CA ILE A 332 21.15 -6.22 42.88
C ILE A 332 21.09 -7.52 43.68
N SER A 333 21.76 -7.57 44.83
CA SER A 333 21.74 -8.72 45.75
C SER A 333 20.34 -9.12 46.24
N ASP A 334 19.42 -8.15 46.37
CA ASP A 334 18.05 -8.35 46.86
C ASP A 334 16.99 -8.20 45.73
N GLY A 335 17.29 -8.73 44.54
CA GLY A 335 16.36 -8.77 43.41
C GLY A 335 16.66 -7.75 42.32
N ASP A 336 15.62 -7.29 41.62
CA ASP A 336 15.76 -6.35 40.50
C ASP A 336 15.66 -4.90 40.97
N CYS A 337 16.50 -4.04 40.40
CA CYS A 337 16.40 -2.59 40.58
C CYS A 337 15.03 -2.09 40.12
N LYS A 338 14.37 -1.26 40.95
CA LYS A 338 13.09 -0.63 40.59
C LYS A 338 13.24 0.62 39.74
N GLY A 339 14.46 1.12 39.60
CA GLY A 339 14.77 2.29 38.78
C GLY A 339 14.68 2.02 37.28
N CYS A 340 14.68 3.10 36.52
CA CYS A 340 14.65 3.12 35.08
C CYS A 340 15.81 3.96 34.52
N ILE A 341 16.22 3.62 33.30
CA ILE A 341 17.19 4.41 32.54
C ILE A 341 16.41 5.52 31.83
N PRO A 342 16.82 6.80 31.91
CA PRO A 342 16.12 7.88 31.24
C PRO A 342 16.10 7.71 29.72
N LEU A 343 14.95 7.97 29.10
CA LEU A 343 14.73 7.78 27.65
C LEU A 343 15.73 8.57 26.78
N SER A 344 16.22 9.71 27.25
CA SER A 344 17.26 10.49 26.55
C SER A 344 18.56 9.71 26.37
N PHE A 345 18.97 8.94 27.39
CA PHE A 345 20.15 8.09 27.31
C PHE A 345 19.88 6.82 26.52
N VAL A 346 18.66 6.25 26.62
CA VAL A 346 18.26 5.13 25.75
C VAL A 346 18.32 5.54 24.28
N ARG A 347 17.77 6.71 23.93
CA ARG A 347 17.85 7.27 22.58
C ARG A 347 19.29 7.48 22.14
N ARG A 348 20.12 8.12 22.97
CA ARG A 348 21.54 8.35 22.66
C ARG A 348 22.29 7.04 22.41
N ALA A 349 22.12 6.05 23.28
CA ALA A 349 22.75 4.75 23.16
C ALA A 349 22.35 4.02 21.88
N LEU A 350 21.09 4.15 21.44
CA LEU A 350 20.64 3.56 20.18
C LEU A 350 21.22 4.31 18.97
N LEU A 351 21.18 5.65 18.97
CA LEU A 351 21.64 6.48 17.84
C LEU A 351 23.14 6.38 17.52
N GLU A 352 23.95 5.89 18.46
CA GLU A 352 25.36 5.57 18.21
C GLU A 352 25.55 4.30 17.35
N ASP A 353 24.50 3.49 17.19
CA ASP A 353 24.52 2.31 16.33
C ASP A 353 23.98 2.59 14.93
N LYS A 354 24.40 1.79 13.95
CA LYS A 354 23.98 1.94 12.54
C LYS A 354 22.49 1.75 12.34
N ASP A 355 21.90 0.81 13.09
CA ASP A 355 20.46 0.49 13.06
C ASP A 355 19.67 1.21 14.18
N GLY A 356 20.29 2.21 14.81
CA GLY A 356 19.79 2.90 15.99
C GLY A 356 18.44 3.61 15.83
N GLU A 357 18.30 4.37 14.74
CA GLU A 357 17.07 5.10 14.41
C GLU A 357 15.90 4.13 14.22
N ASP A 358 16.11 3.03 13.51
CA ASP A 358 15.09 2.00 13.27
C ASP A 358 14.68 1.30 14.56
N HIS A 359 15.64 0.98 15.44
CA HIS A 359 15.35 0.41 16.75
C HIS A 359 14.54 1.37 17.63
N PHE A 360 14.90 2.66 17.66
CA PHE A 360 14.17 3.65 18.42
C PHE A 360 12.77 3.91 17.86
N ALA A 361 12.60 3.92 16.54
CA ALA A 361 11.30 4.03 15.89
C ALA A 361 10.39 2.85 16.25
N LYS A 362 10.89 1.61 16.13
CA LYS A 362 10.14 0.39 16.52
C LYS A 362 9.79 0.35 18.00
N LEU A 363 10.68 0.84 18.86
CA LEU A 363 10.42 0.96 20.29
C LEU A 363 9.24 1.90 20.56
N ASN A 364 9.25 3.09 19.95
CA ASN A 364 8.15 4.04 20.05
C ASN A 364 6.85 3.51 19.44
N GLU A 365 6.93 2.80 18.32
CA GLU A 365 5.78 2.15 17.68
C GLU A 365 5.10 1.16 18.62
N ARG A 366 5.91 0.31 19.27
CA ARG A 366 5.41 -0.67 20.24
C ARG A 366 4.85 -0.02 21.50
N PHE A 367 5.48 1.04 22.01
CA PHE A 367 4.92 1.83 23.10
C PHE A 367 3.54 2.40 22.74
N ALA A 368 3.43 3.06 21.59
CA ALA A 368 2.18 3.62 21.11
C ALA A 368 1.08 2.55 20.99
N ASN A 369 1.41 1.39 20.42
CA ASN A 369 0.45 0.29 20.28
C ASN A 369 -0.04 -0.28 21.60
N GLU A 370 0.86 -0.40 22.59
CA GLU A 370 0.48 -0.86 23.91
C GLU A 370 -0.43 0.17 24.62
N THR A 371 -0.12 1.46 24.52
CA THR A 371 -0.98 2.53 25.06
C THR A 371 -2.35 2.56 24.38
N LEU A 372 -2.40 2.44 23.05
CA LEU A 372 -3.66 2.39 22.29
C LEU A 372 -4.51 1.18 22.69
N THR A 373 -3.90 0.00 22.84
CA THR A 373 -4.61 -1.21 23.28
C THR A 373 -5.15 -1.06 24.71
N LYS A 374 -4.33 -0.51 25.62
CA LYS A 374 -4.74 -0.25 27.03
C LYS A 374 -5.85 0.79 27.13
N SER A 375 -5.94 1.73 26.19
CA SER A 375 -6.96 2.79 26.21
C SER A 375 -8.40 2.28 26.08
N GLN A 376 -8.59 1.09 25.49
CA GLN A 376 -9.91 0.51 25.19
C GLN A 376 -10.84 1.45 24.39
N LEU A 377 -10.26 2.42 23.68
CA LEU A 377 -11.00 3.33 22.82
C LEU A 377 -11.37 2.64 21.50
N PRO A 378 -12.50 3.02 20.87
CA PRO A 378 -12.85 2.51 19.55
C PRO A 378 -11.92 3.16 18.52
N LEU A 379 -10.92 2.42 18.07
CA LEU A 379 -9.88 2.88 17.16
C LEU A 379 -10.07 2.25 15.78
N VAL A 380 -9.86 3.05 14.74
CA VAL A 380 -9.69 2.58 13.36
C VAL A 380 -8.21 2.59 13.05
N HIS A 381 -7.70 1.43 12.63
CA HIS A 381 -6.31 1.27 12.26
C HIS A 381 -6.13 1.29 10.74
N CYS A 382 -5.05 1.92 10.30
CA CYS A 382 -4.58 1.78 8.93
C CYS A 382 -4.00 0.37 8.72
N PRO A 383 -4.36 -0.36 7.64
CA PRO A 383 -3.81 -1.68 7.37
C PRO A 383 -2.37 -1.67 6.86
N PHE A 384 -1.84 -0.51 6.46
CA PHE A 384 -0.51 -0.39 5.83
C PHE A 384 0.56 0.22 6.74
N CYS A 385 0.18 0.82 7.86
CA CYS A 385 1.10 1.48 8.77
C CYS A 385 0.51 1.58 10.17
N ASN A 386 1.30 2.00 11.16
CA ASN A 386 0.86 2.09 12.55
C ASN A 386 -0.07 3.26 12.89
N TYR A 387 -0.64 3.93 11.88
CA TYR A 387 -1.57 5.03 12.10
C TYR A 387 -2.90 4.49 12.65
N ALA A 388 -3.38 5.13 13.71
CA ALA A 388 -4.69 4.85 14.31
C ALA A 388 -5.40 6.17 14.59
N GLU A 389 -6.70 6.21 14.35
CA GLU A 389 -7.56 7.34 14.71
C GLU A 389 -8.79 6.89 15.47
N LEU A 390 -9.37 7.80 16.26
CA LEU A 390 -10.58 7.52 17.00
C LEU A 390 -11.78 7.46 16.06
N ASP A 391 -12.62 6.44 16.24
CA ASP A 391 -13.93 6.41 15.61
C ASP A 391 -14.93 7.20 16.45
N ASP A 392 -15.04 8.50 16.16
CA ASP A 392 -15.94 9.42 16.86
C ASP A 392 -17.39 8.90 16.91
N LEU A 393 -17.83 8.16 15.89
CA LEU A 393 -19.19 7.62 15.83
C LEU A 393 -19.40 6.41 16.76
N ALA A 394 -18.34 5.69 17.09
CA ALA A 394 -18.36 4.52 17.97
C ALA A 394 -18.27 4.88 19.45
N LEU A 395 -17.99 6.15 19.80
CA LEU A 395 -17.97 6.64 21.18
C LEU A 395 -19.38 6.72 21.79
N PRO A 396 -19.60 6.26 23.03
CA PRO A 396 -20.92 6.25 23.67
C PRO A 396 -21.51 7.66 23.83
N ASP A 397 -20.67 8.67 24.03
CA ASP A 397 -21.07 10.08 24.20
C ASP A 397 -21.09 10.87 22.88
N ALA A 398 -21.04 10.18 21.73
CA ALA A 398 -21.10 10.84 20.44
C ALA A 398 -22.38 11.69 20.33
N ASN A 399 -22.24 12.96 19.96
CA ASN A 399 -23.35 13.86 19.70
C ASN A 399 -24.02 13.50 18.36
N LEU A 400 -24.72 12.36 18.30
CA LEU A 400 -25.33 11.81 17.08
C LEU A 400 -26.44 12.70 16.49
N PHE A 401 -26.94 13.66 17.26
CA PHE A 401 -27.89 14.67 16.81
C PHE A 401 -27.21 15.89 16.15
N SER A 402 -25.92 16.10 16.41
CA SER A 402 -25.17 17.14 15.70
C SER A 402 -25.06 16.73 14.23
N ASN A 403 -25.37 17.68 13.33
CA ASN A 403 -25.41 17.49 11.87
C ASN A 403 -26.63 16.78 11.26
N LEU A 404 -27.63 16.36 12.06
CA LEU A 404 -28.91 15.90 11.49
C LEU A 404 -29.74 17.10 11.03
N ARG A 405 -30.13 17.11 9.75
CA ARG A 405 -31.09 18.09 9.20
C ARG A 405 -32.44 17.42 9.00
N PHE A 406 -33.53 18.05 9.45
CA PHE A 406 -34.85 17.53 9.14
C PHE A 406 -35.10 17.55 7.63
N ARG A 407 -35.46 16.39 7.05
CA ARG A 407 -36.01 16.32 5.70
C ARG A 407 -37.38 16.99 5.72
N LEU A 408 -37.46 18.20 5.20
CA LEU A 408 -38.71 18.96 5.03
C LEU A 408 -39.64 18.36 3.94
N ARG A 409 -39.54 17.06 3.63
CA ARG A 409 -40.37 16.39 2.61
C ARG A 409 -41.73 15.95 3.15
N PHE A 410 -41.90 15.94 4.48
CA PHE A 410 -43.21 15.76 5.11
C PHE A 410 -44.17 16.94 4.82
N PHE A 411 -43.67 18.04 4.27
CA PHE A 411 -44.44 19.20 3.85
C PHE A 411 -44.14 19.54 2.39
N ASP A 412 -44.40 18.63 1.44
CA ASP A 412 -44.52 19.04 0.03
C ASP A 412 -45.77 19.96 -0.07
N PRO A 413 -45.63 21.28 -0.28
CA PRO A 413 -46.76 22.21 -0.32
C PRO A 413 -47.60 22.05 -1.60
N ILE A 414 -47.17 21.16 -2.50
CA ILE A 414 -47.70 21.00 -3.85
C ILE A 414 -48.98 20.16 -3.87
N CYS A 415 -49.24 19.35 -2.83
CA CYS A 415 -50.47 18.54 -2.71
C CYS A 415 -51.61 19.21 -1.93
N LEU A 416 -51.57 20.54 -1.72
CA LEU A 416 -52.64 21.29 -1.04
C LEU A 416 -53.67 21.91 -2.00
N SER A 417 -53.53 21.72 -3.31
CA SER A 417 -54.40 22.40 -4.29
C SER A 417 -55.69 21.64 -4.65
N SER A 418 -55.96 20.46 -4.10
CA SER A 418 -57.23 19.77 -4.36
C SER A 418 -57.72 18.81 -3.27
N THR A 419 -57.38 19.02 -2.00
CA THR A 419 -57.88 18.19 -0.90
C THR A 419 -59.24 18.68 -0.41
N SER A 420 -60.21 17.77 -0.36
CA SER A 420 -61.57 18.02 0.10
C SER A 420 -61.55 18.47 1.57
N VAL A 421 -62.51 19.29 2.01
CA VAL A 421 -62.63 19.68 3.44
C VAL A 421 -62.69 18.44 4.36
N LEU A 422 -63.28 17.34 3.87
CA LEU A 422 -63.28 16.04 4.55
C LEU A 422 -61.87 15.45 4.74
N ASP A 423 -61.02 15.47 3.71
CA ASP A 423 -59.63 14.98 3.83
C ASP A 423 -58.83 15.83 4.82
N LEU A 424 -59.11 17.13 4.88
CA LEU A 424 -58.46 18.03 5.83
C LEU A 424 -58.90 17.74 7.28
N VAL A 425 -60.19 17.41 7.49
CA VAL A 425 -60.70 16.97 8.80
C VAL A 425 -60.11 15.61 9.19
N PHE A 426 -60.05 14.65 8.27
CA PHE A 426 -59.42 13.34 8.54
C PHE A 426 -57.92 13.46 8.82
N GLN A 427 -57.21 14.36 8.11
CA GLN A 427 -55.81 14.67 8.40
C GLN A 427 -55.63 15.34 9.76
N LYS A 428 -56.52 16.26 10.15
CA LYS A 428 -56.45 16.92 11.48
C LYS A 428 -56.81 15.95 12.60
N ALA A 429 -57.79 15.07 12.39
CA ALA A 429 -58.15 14.02 13.33
C ALA A 429 -57.02 12.98 13.48
N SER A 430 -56.40 12.54 12.38
CA SER A 430 -55.26 11.62 12.44
C SER A 430 -54.03 12.26 13.09
N GLN A 431 -53.77 13.55 12.82
CA GLN A 431 -52.74 14.33 13.53
C GLN A 431 -53.03 14.40 15.03
N ALA A 432 -54.27 14.72 15.43
CA ALA A 432 -54.66 14.79 16.85
C ALA A 432 -54.50 13.44 17.56
N ILE A 433 -54.96 12.34 16.94
CA ILE A 433 -54.80 10.98 17.47
C ILE A 433 -53.31 10.63 17.60
N PHE A 434 -52.51 10.92 16.59
CA PHE A 434 -51.06 10.68 16.62
C PHE A 434 -50.38 11.47 17.73
N THR A 435 -50.73 12.75 17.92
CA THR A 435 -50.21 13.57 19.04
C THR A 435 -50.65 13.02 20.39
N ALA A 436 -51.88 12.54 20.54
CA ALA A 436 -52.36 11.94 21.78
C ALA A 436 -51.63 10.62 22.09
N LEU A 437 -51.34 9.80 21.07
CA LEU A 437 -50.56 8.58 21.21
C LEU A 437 -49.10 8.86 21.59
N ILE A 438 -48.48 9.90 21.01
CA ILE A 438 -47.14 10.34 21.40
C ILE A 438 -47.14 10.82 22.86
N LEU A 439 -48.10 11.66 23.25
CA LEU A 439 -48.21 12.14 24.63
C LEU A 439 -48.43 11.00 25.62
N LEU A 440 -49.28 10.02 25.27
CA LEU A 440 -49.50 8.81 26.06
C LEU A 440 -48.21 7.99 26.19
N TYR A 441 -47.48 7.79 25.09
CA TYR A 441 -46.20 7.09 25.09
C TYR A 441 -45.15 7.83 25.94
N CYS A 442 -45.03 9.14 25.79
CA CYS A 442 -44.17 9.97 26.64
C CYS A 442 -44.56 9.84 28.12
N LEU A 443 -45.85 9.86 28.45
CA LEU A 443 -46.34 9.72 29.81
C LEU A 443 -46.02 8.33 30.39
N ILE A 444 -46.25 7.26 29.61
CA ILE A 444 -45.87 5.88 29.98
C ILE A 444 -44.37 5.79 30.23
N THR A 445 -43.54 6.32 29.33
CA THR A 445 -42.08 6.21 29.46
C THR A 445 -41.52 6.98 30.65
N VAL A 446 -42.11 8.13 31.00
CA VAL A 446 -41.78 8.90 32.21
C VAL A 446 -42.24 8.16 33.47
N CYS A 447 -43.45 7.61 33.48
CA CYS A 447 -43.99 6.86 34.63
C CYS A 447 -43.24 5.56 34.89
N PHE A 448 -42.82 4.84 33.84
CA PHE A 448 -42.14 3.53 33.94
C PHE A 448 -40.61 3.62 33.82
N ARG A 449 -40.02 4.83 33.74
CA ARG A 449 -38.57 5.07 33.57
C ARG A 449 -37.93 4.22 32.47
N LEU A 450 -38.62 4.04 31.34
CA LEU A 450 -38.10 3.27 30.23
C LEU A 450 -36.97 4.06 29.52
N PRO A 451 -35.80 3.46 29.24
CA PRO A 451 -34.70 4.14 28.57
C PRO A 451 -35.00 4.28 27.06
N ILE A 452 -35.65 5.37 26.65
CA ILE A 452 -35.95 5.65 25.23
C ILE A 452 -34.72 6.14 24.46
N LEU A 453 -33.80 6.84 25.12
CA LEU A 453 -32.65 7.47 24.47
C LEU A 453 -31.62 6.46 23.91
N PRO A 454 -31.23 5.38 24.63
CA PRO A 454 -30.26 4.42 24.12
C PRO A 454 -30.64 3.73 22.79
N PRO A 455 -31.89 3.25 22.57
CA PRO A 455 -32.25 2.69 21.27
C PRO A 455 -32.30 3.73 20.16
N ILE A 456 -32.67 4.99 20.45
CA ILE A 456 -32.59 6.09 19.47
C ILE A 456 -31.14 6.37 19.08
N GLN A 457 -30.25 6.50 20.06
CA GLN A 457 -28.82 6.70 19.83
C GLN A 457 -28.23 5.53 19.03
N THR A 458 -28.60 4.29 19.34
CA THR A 458 -28.14 3.11 18.59
C THR A 458 -28.60 3.14 17.14
N ALA A 459 -29.86 3.50 16.88
CA ALA A 459 -30.39 3.64 15.53
C ALA A 459 -29.69 4.78 14.76
N LEU A 460 -29.53 5.95 15.38
CA LEU A 460 -28.80 7.07 14.77
C LEU A 460 -27.34 6.74 14.47
N ARG A 461 -26.66 6.01 15.36
CA ARG A 461 -25.30 5.53 15.13
C ARG A 461 -25.24 4.63 13.88
N ARG A 462 -26.15 3.66 13.75
CA ARG A 462 -26.22 2.79 12.56
C ARG A 462 -26.42 3.60 11.27
N ILE A 463 -27.30 4.61 11.31
CA ILE A 463 -27.54 5.50 10.17
C ILE A 463 -26.28 6.30 9.80
N HIS A 464 -25.59 6.89 10.78
CA HIS A 464 -24.34 7.64 10.54
C HIS A 464 -23.23 6.74 9.99
N LEU A 465 -23.06 5.53 10.53
CA LEU A 465 -22.09 4.56 10.02
C LEU A 465 -22.40 4.16 8.56
N LYS A 466 -23.67 3.99 8.22
CA LYS A 466 -24.11 3.71 6.85
C LYS A 466 -23.87 4.91 5.91
N ARG A 467 -23.95 6.15 6.41
CA ARG A 467 -23.74 7.38 5.62
C ARG A 467 -22.28 7.79 5.46
N ARG A 468 -21.41 7.51 6.45
CA ARG A 468 -19.96 7.78 6.39
C ARG A 468 -19.30 7.15 5.17
N GLY A 469 -19.84 6.04 4.69
CA GLY A 469 -19.23 5.22 3.66
C GLY A 469 -18.08 4.38 4.20
N LEU A 470 -17.51 3.55 3.34
CA LEU A 470 -16.47 2.58 3.72
C LEU A 470 -15.05 3.08 3.46
N ARG A 471 -14.88 4.28 2.90
CA ARG A 471 -13.56 4.83 2.57
C ARG A 471 -12.90 5.43 3.81
N PHE A 472 -11.75 4.88 4.16
CA PHE A 472 -10.81 5.41 5.15
C PHE A 472 -9.64 6.08 4.44
N GLN A 473 -9.16 7.19 4.98
CA GLN A 473 -8.01 7.91 4.46
C GLN A 473 -6.97 8.03 5.57
N CYS A 474 -5.84 7.33 5.42
CA CYS A 474 -4.74 7.47 6.37
C CYS A 474 -4.22 8.92 6.35
N LEU A 475 -4.06 9.54 7.52
CA LEU A 475 -3.52 10.89 7.67
C LEU A 475 -2.03 10.91 8.05
N SER A 476 -1.39 9.75 8.17
CA SER A 476 0.06 9.70 8.37
C SER A 476 0.79 10.27 7.15
N PRO A 477 1.76 11.19 7.34
CA PRO A 477 2.48 11.84 6.25
C PRO A 477 3.32 10.87 5.40
N THR A 478 3.69 9.72 5.95
CA THR A 478 4.47 8.70 5.23
C THR A 478 3.59 7.72 4.45
N CYS A 479 2.35 7.48 4.88
CA CYS A 479 1.47 6.50 4.28
C CYS A 479 0.47 7.16 3.32
N SER A 480 -0.42 8.02 3.84
CA SER A 480 -1.49 8.68 3.06
C SER A 480 -2.35 7.77 2.16
N ARG A 481 -2.32 6.45 2.37
CA ARG A 481 -3.05 5.49 1.52
C ARG A 481 -4.52 5.40 1.94
N PRO A 482 -5.47 5.40 0.99
CA PRO A 482 -6.86 5.14 1.29
C PRO A 482 -7.11 3.62 1.41
N SER A 483 -7.95 3.21 2.35
CA SER A 483 -8.35 1.81 2.56
C SER A 483 -9.84 1.68 2.80
N CYS A 484 -10.35 0.45 2.77
CA CYS A 484 -11.74 0.15 3.13
C CYS A 484 -11.85 -0.17 4.62
N LEU A 485 -12.82 0.44 5.32
CA LEU A 485 -13.13 0.17 6.73
C LEU A 485 -13.67 -1.24 6.97
N SER A 486 -14.25 -1.87 5.93
CA SER A 486 -14.85 -3.21 6.06
C SER A 486 -13.87 -4.33 5.72
N CYS A 487 -13.18 -4.26 4.57
CA CYS A 487 -12.29 -5.32 4.12
C CYS A 487 -10.81 -5.06 4.39
N SER A 488 -10.45 -3.89 4.92
CA SER A 488 -9.08 -3.44 5.19
C SER A 488 -8.12 -3.50 4.00
N LEU A 489 -8.64 -3.59 2.77
CA LEU A 489 -7.88 -3.54 1.52
C LEU A 489 -7.71 -2.09 1.01
N PRO A 490 -6.72 -1.85 0.13
CA PRO A 490 -6.59 -0.58 -0.60
C PRO A 490 -7.90 -0.14 -1.25
N TRP A 491 -8.20 1.16 -1.12
CA TRP A 491 -9.39 1.74 -1.74
C TRP A 491 -9.09 2.18 -3.17
N HIS A 492 -9.95 1.75 -4.10
CA HIS A 492 -9.91 2.13 -5.51
C HIS A 492 -11.33 2.45 -5.96
N ASP A 493 -11.55 3.57 -6.63
CA ASP A 493 -12.88 3.95 -7.11
C ASP A 493 -13.13 3.36 -8.52
N PRO A 494 -14.24 2.63 -8.76
CA PRO A 494 -15.27 2.17 -7.82
C PRO A 494 -14.81 0.94 -7.00
N HIS A 495 -14.99 1.00 -5.67
CA HIS A 495 -14.53 -0.07 -4.76
C HIS A 495 -15.59 -1.16 -4.61
N ILE A 496 -15.17 -2.42 -4.72
CA ILE A 496 -16.01 -3.59 -4.42
C ILE A 496 -15.36 -4.31 -3.25
N CYS A 497 -16.06 -4.35 -2.11
CA CYS A 497 -15.57 -5.00 -0.91
C CYS A 497 -15.29 -6.49 -1.18
N PHE A 498 -14.18 -6.99 -0.64
CA PHE A 498 -13.78 -8.39 -0.74
C PHE A 498 -13.70 -8.96 -2.17
N SER A 499 -13.38 -8.12 -3.16
CA SER A 499 -13.28 -8.52 -4.57
C SER A 499 -12.39 -9.76 -4.81
N SER A 500 -11.29 -9.90 -4.06
CA SER A 500 -10.40 -11.06 -4.11
C SER A 500 -11.07 -12.34 -3.63
N GLN A 501 -11.81 -12.26 -2.52
CA GLN A 501 -12.52 -13.39 -1.93
C GLN A 501 -13.71 -13.78 -2.83
N LEU A 502 -14.46 -12.81 -3.36
CA LEU A 502 -15.54 -13.05 -4.33
C LEU A 502 -15.01 -13.71 -5.62
N THR A 503 -13.88 -13.25 -6.14
CA THR A 503 -13.23 -13.86 -7.30
C THR A 503 -12.76 -15.28 -6.99
N SER A 504 -12.20 -15.51 -5.80
CA SER A 504 -11.79 -16.84 -5.38
C SER A 504 -12.99 -17.79 -5.26
N LEU A 505 -14.11 -17.35 -4.66
CA LEU A 505 -15.35 -18.10 -4.59
C LEU A 505 -15.87 -18.43 -5.99
N ARG A 506 -15.88 -17.45 -6.90
CA ARG A 506 -16.31 -17.69 -8.29
C ARG A 506 -15.44 -18.75 -8.96
N LEU A 507 -14.12 -18.64 -8.86
CA LEU A 507 -13.18 -19.58 -9.46
C LEU A 507 -13.28 -20.97 -8.84
N THR A 508 -13.48 -21.10 -7.52
CA THR A 508 -13.67 -22.41 -6.88
C THR A 508 -14.96 -23.07 -7.36
N LEU A 509 -16.06 -22.32 -7.47
CA LEU A 509 -17.33 -22.83 -8.00
C LEU A 509 -17.23 -23.20 -9.49
N GLU A 510 -16.62 -22.35 -10.33
CA GLU A 510 -16.39 -22.64 -11.76
C GLU A 510 -15.49 -23.87 -11.95
N ARG A 511 -14.44 -24.00 -11.14
CA ARG A 511 -13.57 -25.18 -11.15
C ARG A 511 -14.30 -26.44 -10.70
N ALA A 512 -15.04 -26.38 -9.60
CA ALA A 512 -15.79 -27.53 -9.08
C ALA A 512 -16.87 -28.02 -10.05
N THR A 513 -17.60 -27.09 -10.67
CA THR A 513 -18.61 -27.42 -11.70
C THR A 513 -17.97 -28.04 -12.94
N THR A 514 -16.81 -27.52 -13.38
CA THR A 514 -16.06 -28.09 -14.49
C THR A 514 -15.50 -29.49 -14.16
N ASP A 515 -14.93 -29.68 -12.96
CA ASP A 515 -14.37 -30.94 -12.44
C ASP A 515 -15.45 -32.02 -12.21
N ALA A 516 -16.69 -31.60 -11.97
CA ALA A 516 -17.84 -32.48 -11.81
C ALA A 516 -18.28 -33.14 -13.12
N VAL A 517 -18.19 -32.43 -14.25
CA VAL A 517 -18.59 -32.92 -15.58
C VAL A 517 -17.40 -33.57 -16.29
N LYS A 518 -16.22 -32.94 -16.27
CA LYS A 518 -15.06 -33.50 -16.96
C LYS A 518 -14.53 -34.75 -16.25
N ARG A 519 -14.01 -35.68 -17.04
CA ARG A 519 -13.23 -36.83 -16.57
C ARG A 519 -11.79 -36.66 -17.03
N THR A 520 -10.85 -36.83 -16.11
CA THR A 520 -9.42 -36.64 -16.38
C THR A 520 -8.73 -38.00 -16.34
N CYS A 521 -7.99 -38.34 -17.41
CA CYS A 521 -7.21 -39.56 -17.44
C CYS A 521 -6.04 -39.48 -16.43
N PRO A 522 -5.88 -40.43 -15.49
CA PRO A 522 -4.80 -40.40 -14.50
C PRO A 522 -3.41 -40.70 -15.07
N GLN A 523 -3.31 -41.15 -16.33
CA GLN A 523 -2.04 -41.48 -16.98
C GLN A 523 -1.46 -40.31 -17.80
N CYS A 524 -2.32 -39.57 -18.51
CA CYS A 524 -1.88 -38.49 -19.42
C CYS A 524 -2.53 -37.13 -19.12
N ASN A 525 -3.36 -37.04 -18.09
CA ASN A 525 -4.09 -35.83 -17.66
C ASN A 525 -4.99 -35.19 -18.73
N LEU A 526 -5.33 -35.92 -19.79
CA LEU A 526 -6.29 -35.48 -20.80
C LEU A 526 -7.71 -35.46 -20.19
N GLY A 527 -8.37 -34.31 -20.26
CA GLY A 527 -9.75 -34.11 -19.83
C GLY A 527 -10.74 -34.32 -20.98
N PHE A 528 -11.85 -35.00 -20.71
CA PHE A 528 -12.89 -35.24 -21.70
C PHE A 528 -14.28 -35.30 -21.07
N VAL A 529 -15.30 -34.93 -21.85
CA VAL A 529 -16.72 -34.91 -21.48
C VAL A 529 -17.47 -35.86 -22.41
N LYS A 530 -18.40 -36.63 -21.87
CA LYS A 530 -19.19 -37.59 -22.65
C LYS A 530 -20.43 -36.88 -23.19
N SER A 531 -20.60 -36.82 -24.50
CA SER A 531 -21.83 -36.31 -25.13
C SER A 531 -22.89 -37.40 -25.27
N GLU A 532 -22.52 -38.59 -25.77
CA GLU A 532 -23.43 -39.73 -26.01
C GLU A 532 -22.68 -41.08 -25.89
N GLY A 533 -23.41 -42.20 -25.81
CA GLY A 533 -22.84 -43.56 -25.87
C GLY A 533 -22.67 -44.28 -24.53
N CYS A 534 -21.68 -45.16 -24.45
CA CYS A 534 -21.44 -46.09 -23.33
C CYS A 534 -20.54 -45.49 -22.23
N ASN A 535 -20.73 -45.89 -20.96
CA ASN A 535 -19.95 -45.40 -19.80
C ASN A 535 -18.53 -45.98 -19.68
N LYS A 536 -18.10 -46.85 -20.60
CA LYS A 536 -16.71 -47.31 -20.73
C LYS A 536 -15.95 -46.34 -21.62
N LEU A 537 -15.02 -45.60 -21.03
CA LEU A 537 -14.18 -44.63 -21.73
C LEU A 537 -12.81 -45.24 -22.03
N VAL A 538 -12.24 -44.92 -23.19
CA VAL A 538 -10.86 -45.27 -23.55
C VAL A 538 -10.14 -44.00 -23.98
N CYS A 539 -9.08 -43.64 -23.28
CA CYS A 539 -8.25 -42.49 -23.59
C CYS A 539 -7.33 -42.80 -24.78
N LEU A 540 -6.86 -41.78 -25.50
CA LEU A 540 -5.89 -41.91 -26.61
C LEU A 540 -4.58 -42.59 -26.18
N CYS A 541 -4.20 -42.49 -24.90
CA CYS A 541 -3.04 -43.19 -24.34
C CYS A 541 -3.29 -44.68 -24.04
N GLY A 542 -4.48 -45.21 -24.33
CA GLY A 542 -4.86 -46.61 -24.09
C GLY A 542 -5.44 -46.90 -22.71
N TYR A 543 -5.52 -45.92 -21.79
CA TYR A 543 -6.13 -46.12 -20.47
C TYR A 543 -7.65 -46.17 -20.56
N SER A 544 -8.26 -47.25 -20.04
CA SER A 544 -9.71 -47.41 -19.97
C SER A 544 -10.24 -47.13 -18.56
N MET A 545 -11.37 -46.43 -18.44
CA MET A 545 -12.01 -46.16 -17.15
C MET A 545 -13.53 -46.03 -17.26
N CYS A 546 -14.22 -46.17 -16.13
CA CYS A 546 -15.66 -45.98 -16.03
C CYS A 546 -16.01 -44.49 -15.83
N TYR A 547 -16.98 -43.98 -16.60
CA TYR A 547 -17.46 -42.60 -16.49
C TYR A 547 -18.14 -42.29 -15.14
N ILE A 548 -18.81 -43.28 -14.54
CA ILE A 548 -19.57 -43.12 -13.30
C ILE A 548 -18.64 -43.13 -12.09
N CYS A 549 -17.88 -44.21 -11.90
CA CYS A 549 -17.09 -44.40 -10.68
C CYS A 549 -15.62 -43.94 -10.79
N ARG A 550 -15.18 -43.50 -11.98
CA ARG A 550 -13.80 -43.05 -12.27
C ARG A 550 -12.70 -44.12 -12.09
N GLN A 551 -13.07 -45.38 -11.87
CA GLN A 551 -12.12 -46.49 -11.70
C GLN A 551 -11.59 -47.00 -13.04
N GLY A 552 -10.33 -47.46 -13.05
CA GLY A 552 -9.67 -48.04 -14.22
C GLY A 552 -10.25 -49.41 -14.60
N LEU A 553 -10.51 -49.62 -15.89
CA LEU A 553 -11.16 -50.81 -16.45
C LEU A 553 -10.20 -51.74 -17.19
N LYS A 554 -8.89 -51.68 -16.88
CA LYS A 554 -7.86 -52.44 -17.59
C LYS A 554 -8.07 -53.96 -17.49
N VAL A 555 -8.56 -54.45 -16.34
CA VAL A 555 -8.76 -55.89 -16.07
C VAL A 555 -10.22 -56.30 -16.26
N GLU A 556 -11.15 -55.58 -15.63
CA GLU A 556 -12.58 -55.94 -15.65
C GLU A 556 -13.26 -55.64 -16.99
N GLY A 557 -12.80 -54.63 -17.72
CA GLY A 557 -13.39 -54.23 -19.00
C GLY A 557 -14.90 -53.98 -18.90
N TYR A 558 -15.69 -54.80 -19.57
CA TYR A 558 -17.17 -54.73 -19.54
C TYR A 558 -17.79 -55.44 -18.33
N GLN A 559 -17.05 -56.31 -17.63
CA GLN A 559 -17.55 -57.07 -16.46
C GLN A 559 -17.78 -56.18 -15.23
N HIS A 560 -17.22 -54.96 -15.25
CA HIS A 560 -17.48 -53.89 -14.29
C HIS A 560 -18.95 -53.41 -14.30
N PHE A 561 -19.63 -53.59 -15.43
CA PHE A 561 -21.00 -53.13 -15.62
C PHE A 561 -22.01 -54.24 -15.33
N CYS A 562 -23.15 -53.84 -14.77
CA CYS A 562 -24.26 -54.73 -14.44
C CYS A 562 -24.95 -55.23 -15.72
N GLY A 563 -25.15 -56.55 -15.83
CA GLY A 563 -25.88 -57.19 -16.92
C GLY A 563 -27.32 -57.58 -16.59
N HIS A 564 -27.81 -57.25 -15.38
CA HIS A 564 -29.17 -57.60 -14.97
C HIS A 564 -30.21 -56.76 -15.73
N PHE A 565 -31.26 -57.42 -16.20
CA PHE A 565 -32.38 -56.77 -16.88
C PHE A 565 -33.12 -55.82 -15.94
N ARG A 566 -33.61 -54.70 -16.46
CA ARG A 566 -34.36 -53.70 -15.68
C ARG A 566 -35.68 -53.43 -16.35
N GLU A 567 -36.77 -53.58 -15.60
CA GLU A 567 -38.13 -53.30 -16.08
C GLU A 567 -38.34 -51.82 -16.42
N ARG A 568 -37.61 -50.92 -15.73
CA ARG A 568 -37.58 -49.48 -16.03
C ARG A 568 -36.15 -49.03 -16.35
N PRO A 569 -35.90 -48.46 -17.55
CA PRO A 569 -34.58 -47.96 -17.90
C PRO A 569 -34.13 -46.84 -16.93
N GLY A 570 -32.88 -46.92 -16.45
CA GLY A 570 -32.26 -45.91 -15.59
C GLY A 570 -32.35 -46.15 -14.06
N GLN A 571 -33.09 -47.15 -13.57
CA GLN A 571 -33.11 -47.47 -12.14
C GLN A 571 -31.84 -48.20 -11.67
N PRO A 572 -31.36 -48.01 -10.43
CA PRO A 572 -30.25 -48.78 -9.88
C PRO A 572 -30.62 -50.27 -9.77
N CYS A 573 -29.62 -51.15 -9.91
CA CYS A 573 -29.84 -52.59 -9.75
C CYS A 573 -30.05 -52.94 -8.28
N GLY A 574 -31.08 -53.72 -7.96
CA GLY A 574 -31.32 -54.24 -6.60
C GLY A 574 -30.52 -55.51 -6.25
N GLU A 575 -29.90 -56.14 -7.25
CA GLU A 575 -29.23 -57.45 -7.12
C GLU A 575 -27.70 -57.34 -7.07
N CYS A 576 -27.12 -56.21 -7.48
CA CYS A 576 -25.67 -55.99 -7.42
C CYS A 576 -25.29 -54.50 -7.37
N ASN A 577 -24.05 -54.24 -6.94
CA ASN A 577 -23.47 -52.89 -6.82
C ASN A 577 -22.64 -52.48 -8.06
N LYS A 578 -22.81 -53.14 -9.21
CA LYS A 578 -22.05 -52.87 -10.44
C LYS A 578 -22.58 -51.62 -11.16
N CYS A 579 -21.70 -50.91 -11.88
CA CYS A 579 -22.08 -49.70 -12.62
C CYS A 579 -23.03 -50.00 -13.79
N ASP A 580 -23.83 -49.03 -14.20
CA ASP A 580 -24.66 -49.16 -15.41
C ASP A 580 -23.90 -48.68 -16.65
N LEU A 581 -23.94 -49.48 -17.72
CA LEU A 581 -23.28 -49.20 -18.99
C LEU A 581 -23.92 -48.03 -19.73
N TYR A 582 -25.25 -47.88 -19.65
CA TYR A 582 -26.04 -46.93 -20.45
C TYR A 582 -26.80 -45.89 -19.62
N ARG A 583 -26.58 -45.84 -18.31
CA ARG A 583 -27.15 -44.78 -17.48
C ARG A 583 -26.61 -43.42 -17.91
N VAL A 584 -27.54 -42.51 -18.21
CA VAL A 584 -27.27 -41.08 -18.30
C VAL A 584 -27.30 -40.53 -16.88
N GLU A 585 -26.21 -39.90 -16.47
CA GLU A 585 -26.15 -39.22 -15.18
C GLU A 585 -26.86 -37.86 -15.33
N ASP A 586 -27.67 -37.46 -14.35
CA ASP A 586 -28.29 -36.13 -14.34
C ASP A 586 -27.19 -35.08 -14.10
N GLU A 587 -26.57 -34.58 -15.17
CA GLU A 587 -25.44 -33.64 -15.10
C GLU A 587 -25.79 -32.41 -14.26
N GLU A 588 -27.00 -31.87 -14.41
CA GLU A 588 -27.50 -30.75 -13.61
C GLU A 588 -27.47 -31.03 -12.10
N ARG A 589 -27.86 -32.25 -11.69
CA ARG A 589 -27.86 -32.64 -10.26
C ARG A 589 -26.44 -32.82 -9.73
N VAL A 590 -25.53 -33.35 -10.55
CA VAL A 590 -24.13 -33.55 -10.18
C VAL A 590 -23.41 -32.20 -10.06
N VAL A 591 -23.61 -31.32 -11.03
CA VAL A 591 -23.08 -29.94 -11.02
C VAL A 591 -23.62 -29.18 -9.82
N LYS A 592 -24.93 -29.28 -9.53
CA LYS A 592 -25.53 -28.63 -8.37
C LYS A 592 -24.92 -29.11 -7.05
N ARG A 593 -24.81 -30.44 -6.84
CA ARG A 593 -24.19 -31.00 -5.63
C ARG A 593 -22.70 -30.64 -5.50
N ALA A 594 -21.96 -30.62 -6.61
CA ALA A 594 -20.56 -30.23 -6.62
C ALA A 594 -20.39 -28.74 -6.27
N LYS A 595 -21.27 -27.89 -6.79
CA LYS A 595 -21.32 -26.46 -6.46
C LYS A 595 -21.64 -26.23 -4.99
N GLU A 596 -22.70 -26.86 -4.46
CA GLU A 596 -23.09 -26.75 -3.05
C GLU A 596 -22.00 -27.23 -2.09
N ARG A 597 -21.32 -28.34 -2.43
CA ARG A 597 -20.20 -28.85 -1.63
C ARG A 597 -19.00 -27.91 -1.66
N ALA A 598 -18.61 -27.44 -2.85
CA ALA A 598 -17.48 -26.51 -2.99
C ALA A 598 -17.76 -25.18 -2.29
N GLU A 599 -19.01 -24.71 -2.32
CA GLU A 599 -19.44 -23.52 -1.57
C GLU A 599 -19.31 -23.76 -0.06
N ALA A 600 -19.81 -24.88 0.47
CA ALA A 600 -19.71 -25.20 1.89
C ALA A 600 -18.25 -25.32 2.36
N GLU A 601 -17.41 -26.05 1.63
CA GLU A 601 -15.98 -26.20 1.93
C GLU A 601 -15.24 -24.85 1.87
N TRP A 602 -15.60 -23.99 0.92
CA TRP A 602 -15.01 -22.65 0.81
C TRP A 602 -15.39 -21.76 2.00
N TRP A 603 -16.65 -21.82 2.44
CA TRP A 603 -17.13 -21.08 3.61
C TRP A 603 -16.54 -21.58 4.93
N GLU A 604 -16.30 -22.87 5.08
CA GLU A 604 -15.61 -23.45 6.25
C GLU A 604 -14.16 -22.95 6.37
N GLN A 605 -13.53 -22.61 5.25
CA GLN A 605 -12.17 -22.06 5.22
C GLN A 605 -12.11 -20.56 5.53
N GLN A 606 -13.24 -19.84 5.52
CA GLN A 606 -13.28 -18.42 5.86
C GLN A 606 -13.38 -18.22 7.38
N GLY A 607 -12.55 -17.35 7.95
CA GLY A 607 -12.64 -16.97 9.36
C GLY A 607 -13.95 -16.24 9.71
N GLU A 608 -14.40 -16.34 10.96
CA GLU A 608 -15.72 -15.86 11.42
C GLU A 608 -15.98 -14.37 11.11
N GLY A 609 -14.98 -13.49 11.27
CA GLY A 609 -15.13 -12.05 11.04
C GLY A 609 -15.24 -11.65 9.55
N ALA A 610 -14.52 -12.33 8.65
CA ALA A 610 -14.63 -12.07 7.21
C ALA A 610 -15.95 -12.60 6.64
N ARG A 611 -16.50 -13.65 7.26
CA ARG A 611 -17.72 -14.32 6.82
C ARG A 611 -18.96 -13.42 6.86
N GLU A 612 -19.13 -12.62 7.92
CA GLU A 612 -20.29 -11.73 8.06
C GLU A 612 -20.29 -10.60 7.02
N GLY A 613 -19.13 -9.96 6.82
CA GLY A 613 -18.93 -8.93 5.79
C GLY A 613 -19.16 -9.48 4.38
N LEU A 614 -18.60 -10.66 4.07
CA LEU A 614 -18.75 -11.28 2.75
C LEU A 614 -20.17 -11.77 2.48
N GLN A 615 -20.87 -12.28 3.49
CA GLN A 615 -22.25 -12.78 3.34
C GLN A 615 -23.22 -11.65 2.98
N ASN A 616 -22.98 -10.43 3.49
CA ASN A 616 -23.75 -9.26 3.11
C ASN A 616 -23.53 -8.91 1.62
N GLU A 617 -22.29 -8.91 1.15
CA GLU A 617 -21.96 -8.63 -0.27
C GLU A 617 -22.54 -9.70 -1.22
N VAL A 618 -22.36 -10.99 -0.91
CA VAL A 618 -22.91 -12.10 -1.71
C VAL A 618 -24.45 -12.08 -1.71
N GLY A 619 -25.06 -11.66 -0.60
CA GLY A 619 -26.51 -11.53 -0.46
C GLY A 619 -27.12 -10.38 -1.28
N MET A 620 -26.37 -9.30 -1.54
CA MET A 620 -26.83 -8.15 -2.32
C MET A 620 -26.99 -8.48 -3.81
N ASP A 621 -26.15 -9.36 -4.38
CA ASP A 621 -26.24 -9.78 -5.79
C ASP A 621 -27.40 -10.76 -6.08
N GLY A 622 -27.96 -11.41 -5.05
CA GLY A 622 -29.06 -12.38 -5.17
C GLY A 622 -30.48 -11.79 -5.01
N GLY A 623 -30.60 -10.51 -4.69
CA GLY A 623 -31.87 -9.90 -4.33
C GLY A 623 -32.39 -8.93 -5.39
N LYS A 624 -33.46 -9.33 -6.12
CA LYS A 624 -34.33 -8.35 -6.78
C LYS A 624 -34.68 -7.27 -5.77
N ILE A 625 -34.28 -6.02 -6.06
CA ILE A 625 -34.75 -4.82 -5.37
C ILE A 625 -36.26 -4.76 -5.59
N GLY A 626 -37.01 -5.32 -4.64
CA GLY A 626 -38.43 -5.09 -4.51
C GLY A 626 -38.63 -3.67 -4.02
N VAL A 627 -39.47 -2.92 -4.73
CA VAL A 627 -39.89 -1.53 -4.44
C VAL A 627 -40.66 -1.39 -3.10
N LEU A 628 -40.62 -2.38 -2.22
CA LEU A 628 -40.89 -2.23 -0.80
C LEU A 628 -39.89 -3.12 -0.05
N GLY A 629 -38.86 -2.48 0.52
CA GLY A 629 -37.86 -3.13 1.36
C GLY A 629 -38.48 -3.62 2.66
N LEU A 630 -39.06 -4.82 2.65
CA LEU A 630 -39.46 -5.53 3.86
C LEU A 630 -38.70 -6.85 3.95
N LYS A 631 -37.55 -6.82 4.63
CA LYS A 631 -36.97 -7.97 5.32
C LYS A 631 -36.10 -7.53 6.51
N ARG A 632 -36.75 -7.20 7.63
CA ARG A 632 -36.38 -7.60 9.00
C ARG A 632 -37.53 -7.19 9.94
N GLY A 633 -38.26 -8.17 10.44
CA GLY A 633 -39.41 -7.99 11.35
C GLY A 633 -38.98 -7.67 12.77
N THR A 634 -38.27 -6.56 12.96
CA THR A 634 -37.90 -6.03 14.27
C THR A 634 -38.35 -4.58 14.34
N TRP A 635 -38.96 -4.19 15.47
CA TRP A 635 -39.39 -2.81 15.75
C TRP A 635 -38.28 -1.78 15.50
N GLU A 636 -37.02 -2.18 15.69
CA GLU A 636 -35.81 -1.39 15.35
C GLU A 636 -35.72 -1.00 13.87
N GLY A 637 -36.01 -1.91 12.93
CA GLY A 637 -35.89 -1.64 11.50
C GLY A 637 -36.97 -0.69 10.98
N TRP A 638 -38.18 -0.77 11.54
CA TRP A 638 -39.23 0.22 11.27
C TRP A 638 -38.81 1.61 11.80
N PHE A 639 -38.24 1.65 13.00
CA PHE A 639 -37.79 2.89 13.64
C PHE A 639 -36.61 3.54 12.89
N GLU A 640 -35.65 2.75 12.42
CA GLU A 640 -34.56 3.19 11.55
C GLU A 640 -35.09 3.80 10.25
N GLY A 641 -36.07 3.16 9.60
CA GLY A 641 -36.70 3.68 8.38
C GLY A 641 -37.40 5.03 8.61
N VAL A 642 -38.13 5.18 9.72
CA VAL A 642 -38.74 6.46 10.11
C VAL A 642 -37.67 7.54 10.33
N LEU A 643 -36.56 7.22 11.00
CA LEU A 643 -35.47 8.16 11.22
C LEU A 643 -34.73 8.53 9.93
N GLU A 644 -34.49 7.59 9.01
CA GLU A 644 -33.91 7.85 7.69
C GLU A 644 -34.80 8.76 6.81
N ASP A 645 -36.12 8.65 6.96
CA ASP A 645 -37.08 9.50 6.25
C ASP A 645 -37.20 10.90 6.86
N VAL A 646 -37.04 11.02 8.18
CA VAL A 646 -37.17 12.29 8.92
C VAL A 646 -35.87 13.10 8.94
N PHE A 647 -34.69 12.46 8.97
CA PHE A 647 -33.39 13.12 9.13
C PHE A 647 -32.41 12.86 7.98
N VAL A 648 -31.67 13.89 7.53
CA VAL A 648 -30.54 13.91 6.58
C VAL A 648 -29.23 14.17 7.29
#